data_AF-A0A067FD93-F1
#
_entry.id   AF-A0A067FD93-F1
#
_cell.length_a   1.000
_cell.length_b   1.000
_cell.length_c   1.000
_cell.angle_alpha   90.00
_cell.angle_beta   90.00
_cell.angle_gamma   90.00
#
_symmetry.space_group_name_H-M   'P 1'
#
loop_
_entity.id
_entity.type
_entity.pdbx_description
1 polymer ?
#
loop_
_entity_poly.entity_id
_entity_poly.type
_entity_poly.pdbx_seq_one_letter_code
_entity_poly.pdbx_strand_id
1 'polypeptide(L)'
;VELPGCKGIWTVYHKSSRGHNADSSRMAAYDDEYHAYLIISLEARTMVLETADLLTEVTESVDYFVQGRTIAAGNLFGRRRVIQVFERGARILDGSYMTQDLSFGPSNSESGSGSENSTVLSVSIADPYVLLGMSDGSIRLLVGDPSTCTVSVQTPAAIESSKKPVSSCTLYHDKGPEPWLRKTSTDAWLSTGVGEAIDGADGGPLDQGDIYSVVCYESGALEIFDVPNFNCVFTVDKFVSGRTHIVDTYMREALKDSETEINSSSEEGTGQGRKENIHSMKVVELAMQRWSAHHSRPFLFAILTDGTILCYQAYLFEGPENTSKSDDPVSTSRSLSVSNVSASRLRNLRFSRTPLDAYTREETPHGAPCQRITIFKNISGHQGFFLSGSRPCWCMVFRERLRVHPQLCDGSIVAFTVLHNVNCNHGFIYVTSQGILKICQLPSGSTYDNYWPVQKVIPLKATPHQITYFAEKNLYPLIVSVPVLKPLNQVLSLLIDQEVGHQIDNHNLSSVDLHRTYTVEEYEVRILEPDRAGGPWQTRATIPMQSSENALTVRVVTLFNTTTKENETLLAIGTAYVQGEDVAARGRVLLFSTGRNADNPQNLVTEVYSKELKGAISALASLQGHLLIASGPKIILHKWTGTELNGIAFYDAPPLYVVSLNIVKNFILLGDIHKSIYFLSWKEQGAQLNLLAKDFGSLDCFATEFLIDGSTLSLVVSDEQKNIQIFYYAPKMSESWKGQKLLSRAEFHVGAHVTKFLRLQMLATSSDRTGAAPGSDKTNRFALLFGTLDGSIGCIAPLDELTFRRLQSLQKKLVDSVPHVAGLNPRSFRQFHSNGKAHRPGPDSIVDCELLSHYEMLPLEEQLEIAHQTGTTRSQILSNLNDLALGTSFL
;
A
#
# COMPACT_ATOMS: atom_id res chain seq x y z
N VAL A 1 -16.46 -16.59 -15.55
CA VAL A 1 -16.69 -17.04 -16.95
C VAL A 1 -15.34 -17.24 -17.60
N GLU A 2 -15.12 -18.31 -18.35
CA GLU A 2 -13.86 -18.53 -19.07
C GLU A 2 -13.88 -17.77 -20.41
N LEU A 3 -12.87 -16.93 -20.62
CA LEU A 3 -12.62 -16.08 -21.78
C LEU A 3 -11.13 -16.13 -22.12
N PRO A 4 -10.64 -17.23 -22.72
CA PRO A 4 -9.24 -17.36 -23.09
C PRO A 4 -8.87 -16.31 -24.16
N GLY A 5 -7.67 -15.76 -24.05
CA GLY A 5 -7.13 -14.82 -25.06
C GLY A 5 -7.71 -13.40 -25.01
N CYS A 6 -8.35 -13.01 -23.92
CA CYS A 6 -8.79 -11.62 -23.70
C CYS A 6 -7.59 -10.66 -23.64
N LYS A 7 -7.69 -9.53 -24.35
CA LYS A 7 -6.66 -8.48 -24.42
C LYS A 7 -7.14 -7.13 -23.86
N GLY A 8 -8.45 -6.89 -23.78
CA GLY A 8 -9.01 -5.64 -23.27
C GLY A 8 -10.52 -5.73 -23.07
N ILE A 9 -11.05 -4.93 -22.15
CA ILE A 9 -12.49 -4.84 -21.84
C ILE A 9 -12.87 -3.39 -21.61
N TRP A 10 -14.06 -3.00 -22.08
CA TRP A 10 -14.60 -1.65 -21.90
C TRP A 10 -16.09 -1.71 -21.65
N THR A 11 -16.59 -0.82 -20.82
CA THR A 11 -18.02 -0.61 -20.58
C THR A 11 -18.42 0.75 -21.10
N VAL A 12 -19.58 0.82 -21.73
CA VAL A 12 -20.06 2.06 -22.37
C VAL A 12 -21.52 2.32 -22.01
N TYR A 13 -21.84 3.60 -21.92
CA TYR A 13 -23.21 4.08 -21.73
C TYR A 13 -23.91 4.27 -23.08
N HIS A 14 -25.24 4.24 -23.09
CA HIS A 14 -26.03 4.65 -24.24
C HIS A 14 -27.28 5.40 -23.79
N LYS A 15 -27.37 6.69 -24.16
CA LYS A 15 -28.60 7.48 -23.99
C LYS A 15 -29.45 7.40 -25.25
N SER A 16 -30.54 6.64 -25.20
CA SER A 16 -31.51 6.57 -26.30
C SER A 16 -32.18 7.93 -26.51
N SER A 17 -32.08 8.47 -27.73
CA SER A 17 -32.74 9.73 -28.12
C SER A 17 -34.26 9.59 -28.27
N ARG A 18 -34.82 8.37 -28.17
CA ARG A 18 -36.23 8.05 -28.51
C ARG A 18 -37.17 7.92 -27.30
N GLY A 19 -36.72 8.21 -26.07
CA GLY A 19 -37.43 7.87 -24.83
C GLY A 19 -37.94 9.00 -23.93
N HIS A 20 -37.92 10.27 -24.35
CA HIS A 20 -38.46 11.34 -23.49
C HIS A 20 -39.98 11.51 -23.67
N ASN A 21 -40.74 10.70 -22.93
CA ASN A 21 -42.13 11.04 -22.55
C ASN A 21 -42.60 10.33 -21.26
N ALA A 22 -41.70 10.06 -20.31
CA ALA A 22 -42.09 9.62 -18.98
C ALA A 22 -41.24 10.32 -17.90
N ASP A 23 -41.93 11.09 -17.06
CA ASP A 23 -41.56 11.63 -15.75
C ASP A 23 -40.24 12.42 -15.60
N SER A 24 -40.35 13.73 -15.83
CA SER A 24 -39.36 14.77 -15.53
C SER A 24 -39.15 15.04 -14.02
N SER A 25 -39.50 14.12 -13.13
CA SER A 25 -39.47 14.35 -11.67
C SER A 25 -38.29 13.69 -10.92
N ARG A 26 -37.41 12.96 -11.61
CA ARG A 26 -36.14 12.47 -11.05
C ARG A 26 -35.01 12.62 -12.06
N MET A 27 -34.34 13.77 -12.05
CA MET A 27 -32.98 13.85 -12.62
C MET A 27 -32.07 12.98 -11.77
N ALA A 28 -31.90 11.71 -12.13
CA ALA A 28 -30.83 10.89 -11.57
C ALA A 28 -29.51 11.61 -11.84
N ALA A 29 -28.61 11.66 -10.85
CA ALA A 29 -27.30 12.24 -11.04
C ALA A 29 -26.59 11.56 -12.22
N TYR A 30 -25.78 12.29 -12.99
CA TYR A 30 -25.08 11.79 -14.17
C TYR A 30 -24.25 10.51 -13.88
N ASP A 31 -23.92 10.23 -12.62
CA ASP A 31 -23.14 9.06 -12.19
C ASP A 31 -23.95 7.82 -11.79
N ASP A 32 -25.29 7.89 -11.83
CA ASP A 32 -26.21 6.81 -11.39
C ASP A 32 -26.89 6.08 -12.56
N GLU A 33 -26.39 6.30 -13.80
CA GLU A 33 -26.86 5.57 -14.98
C GLU A 33 -26.19 4.19 -15.08
N TYR A 34 -26.93 3.17 -15.48
CA TYR A 34 -26.36 1.85 -15.78
C TYR A 34 -25.59 1.87 -17.10
N HIS A 35 -24.55 1.02 -17.20
CA HIS A 35 -23.91 0.78 -18.48
C HIS A 35 -24.89 0.06 -19.41
N ALA A 36 -24.71 0.22 -20.72
CA ALA A 36 -25.55 -0.40 -21.74
C ALA A 36 -24.87 -1.59 -22.43
N TYR A 37 -23.56 -1.48 -22.70
CA TYR A 37 -22.80 -2.54 -23.37
C TYR A 37 -21.45 -2.78 -22.68
N LEU A 38 -21.02 -4.04 -22.71
CA LEU A 38 -19.70 -4.52 -22.34
C LEU A 38 -19.02 -5.05 -23.61
N ILE A 39 -17.88 -4.46 -23.97
CA ILE A 39 -17.10 -4.80 -25.15
C ILE A 39 -15.85 -5.55 -24.70
N ILE A 40 -15.65 -6.76 -25.21
CA ILE A 40 -14.54 -7.65 -24.85
C ILE A 40 -13.70 -7.89 -26.09
N SER A 41 -12.47 -7.37 -26.10
CA SER A 41 -11.52 -7.68 -27.17
C SER A 41 -10.75 -8.95 -26.86
N LEU A 42 -10.88 -9.93 -27.75
CA LEU A 42 -10.04 -11.11 -27.80
C LEU A 42 -8.92 -10.90 -28.83
N GLU A 43 -8.01 -11.86 -28.95
CA GLU A 43 -6.86 -11.79 -29.87
C GLU A 43 -7.25 -11.70 -31.35
N ALA A 44 -8.31 -12.41 -31.76
CA ALA A 44 -8.74 -12.48 -33.17
C ALA A 44 -10.14 -11.90 -33.43
N ARG A 45 -10.90 -11.54 -32.40
CA ARG A 45 -12.29 -11.05 -32.54
C ARG A 45 -12.69 -10.16 -31.38
N THR A 46 -13.79 -9.43 -31.52
CA THR A 46 -14.43 -8.68 -30.43
C THR A 46 -15.81 -9.27 -30.15
N MET A 47 -16.11 -9.45 -28.86
CA MET A 47 -17.43 -9.86 -28.36
C MET A 47 -18.14 -8.66 -27.73
N VAL A 48 -19.46 -8.56 -27.91
CA VAL A 48 -20.28 -7.48 -27.34
C VAL A 48 -21.41 -8.10 -26.53
N LEU A 49 -21.53 -7.68 -25.27
CA LEU A 49 -22.58 -8.11 -24.36
C LEU A 49 -23.45 -6.91 -24.00
N GLU A 50 -24.76 -7.09 -24.01
CA GLU A 50 -25.71 -6.10 -23.48
C GLU A 50 -25.78 -6.23 -21.97
N THR A 51 -25.73 -5.10 -21.26
CA THR A 51 -25.72 -5.04 -19.79
C THR A 51 -27.09 -4.64 -19.27
N ALA A 52 -28.06 -5.55 -19.39
CA ALA A 52 -29.37 -5.44 -18.77
C ALA A 52 -29.41 -6.26 -17.45
N ASP A 53 -30.57 -6.80 -17.08
CA ASP A 53 -30.74 -7.71 -15.93
C ASP A 53 -29.80 -8.93 -16.01
N LEU A 54 -29.48 -9.37 -17.24
CA LEU A 54 -28.49 -10.42 -17.51
C LEU A 54 -27.47 -9.89 -18.52
N LEU A 55 -26.25 -10.43 -18.45
CA LEU A 55 -25.22 -10.19 -19.45
C LEU A 55 -25.44 -11.16 -20.63
N THR A 56 -26.04 -10.65 -21.71
CA THR A 56 -26.36 -11.44 -22.91
C THR A 56 -25.45 -11.06 -24.07
N GLU A 57 -24.87 -12.06 -24.73
CA GLU A 57 -24.06 -11.81 -25.93
C GLU A 57 -24.96 -11.38 -27.09
N VAL A 58 -24.64 -10.22 -27.68
CA VAL A 58 -25.36 -9.59 -28.80
C VAL A 58 -24.46 -9.36 -30.02
N THR A 59 -23.29 -10.02 -30.05
CA THR A 59 -22.23 -9.85 -31.05
C THR A 59 -22.72 -9.92 -32.50
N GLU A 60 -23.72 -10.78 -32.80
CA GLU A 60 -24.25 -10.96 -34.16
C GLU A 60 -25.30 -9.92 -34.57
N SER A 61 -25.91 -9.23 -33.59
CA SER A 61 -27.02 -8.29 -33.80
C SER A 61 -26.61 -6.82 -33.76
N VAL A 62 -25.31 -6.53 -33.65
CA VAL A 62 -24.79 -5.16 -33.49
C VAL A 62 -23.78 -4.84 -34.59
N ASP A 63 -23.72 -3.57 -35.00
CA ASP A 63 -22.83 -3.10 -36.07
C ASP A 63 -21.38 -2.81 -35.59
N TYR A 64 -21.04 -3.25 -34.38
CA TYR A 64 -19.67 -3.15 -33.87
C TYR A 64 -18.70 -3.92 -34.77
N PHE A 65 -17.44 -3.50 -34.78
CA PHE A 65 -16.39 -4.25 -35.45
C PHE A 65 -16.04 -5.49 -34.64
N VAL A 66 -16.50 -6.66 -35.10
CA VAL A 66 -16.35 -7.95 -34.42
C VAL A 66 -15.28 -8.87 -35.01
N GLN A 67 -14.85 -8.59 -36.25
CA GLN A 67 -13.92 -9.44 -37.03
C GLN A 67 -12.45 -9.34 -36.61
N GLY A 68 -12.12 -8.48 -35.64
CA GLY A 68 -10.76 -8.29 -35.17
C GLY A 68 -10.69 -7.67 -33.78
N ARG A 69 -9.47 -7.30 -33.38
CA ARG A 69 -9.16 -6.75 -32.06
C ARG A 69 -9.62 -5.30 -31.94
N THR A 70 -10.30 -4.99 -30.84
CA THR A 70 -10.61 -3.60 -30.43
C THR A 70 -9.46 -3.09 -29.57
N ILE A 71 -8.96 -1.89 -29.86
CA ILE A 71 -7.88 -1.24 -29.09
C ILE A 71 -8.46 -0.42 -27.94
N ALA A 72 -9.56 0.30 -28.18
CA ALA A 72 -10.26 1.07 -27.18
C ALA A 72 -11.72 1.26 -27.56
N ALA A 73 -12.58 1.36 -26.56
CA ALA A 73 -13.96 1.80 -26.74
C ALA A 73 -14.36 2.76 -25.62
N GLY A 74 -15.26 3.70 -25.93
CA GLY A 74 -15.68 4.71 -24.98
C GLY A 74 -16.88 5.52 -25.47
N ASN A 75 -17.24 6.55 -24.71
CA ASN A 75 -18.38 7.41 -25.02
C ASN A 75 -17.95 8.77 -25.59
N LEU A 76 -18.76 9.28 -26.53
CA LEU A 76 -18.66 10.62 -27.08
C LEU A 76 -20.01 11.35 -27.00
N PHE A 77 -19.95 12.68 -27.11
CA PHE A 77 -21.09 13.59 -27.19
C PHE A 77 -22.04 13.48 -25.99
N GLY A 78 -21.49 13.39 -24.78
CA GLY A 78 -22.27 13.27 -23.55
C GLY A 78 -23.03 11.94 -23.44
N ARG A 79 -22.40 10.83 -23.83
CA ARG A 79 -22.96 9.45 -23.86
C ARG A 79 -24.03 9.20 -24.94
N ARG A 80 -24.17 10.10 -25.91
CA ARG A 80 -25.08 9.92 -27.06
C ARG A 80 -24.53 8.96 -28.11
N ARG A 81 -23.21 8.82 -28.21
CA ARG A 81 -22.56 7.87 -29.13
C ARG A 81 -21.52 7.03 -28.40
N VAL A 82 -21.26 5.87 -28.96
CA VAL A 82 -20.15 5.00 -28.61
C VAL A 82 -19.12 5.10 -29.74
N ILE A 83 -17.84 5.23 -29.38
CA ILE A 83 -16.74 5.07 -30.34
C ILE A 83 -16.02 3.77 -30.04
N GLN A 84 -15.76 2.99 -31.09
CA GLN A 84 -14.93 1.79 -31.07
C GLN A 84 -13.75 1.99 -32.02
N VAL A 85 -12.52 1.89 -31.51
CA VAL A 85 -11.30 2.02 -32.30
C VAL A 85 -10.62 0.66 -32.43
N PHE A 86 -10.25 0.29 -33.65
CA PHE A 86 -9.54 -0.94 -34.00
C PHE A 86 -8.29 -0.60 -34.83
N GLU A 87 -7.45 -1.60 -35.14
CA GLU A 87 -6.09 -1.39 -35.66
C GLU A 87 -5.98 -0.51 -36.91
N ARG A 88 -7.03 -0.51 -37.75
CA ARG A 88 -7.04 0.18 -39.06
C ARG A 88 -8.20 1.16 -39.23
N GLY A 89 -8.97 1.44 -38.18
CA GLY A 89 -10.16 2.30 -38.29
C GLY A 89 -10.88 2.56 -36.98
N ALA A 90 -11.98 3.31 -37.06
CA ALA A 90 -12.86 3.58 -35.93
C ALA A 90 -14.32 3.63 -36.39
N ARG A 91 -15.23 3.07 -35.57
CA ARG A 91 -16.68 3.15 -35.78
C ARG A 91 -17.33 3.99 -34.71
N ILE A 92 -18.29 4.81 -35.12
CA ILE A 92 -19.13 5.62 -34.23
C ILE A 92 -20.53 5.01 -34.30
N LEU A 93 -21.11 4.71 -33.14
CA LEU A 93 -22.34 3.97 -33.00
C LEU A 93 -23.37 4.72 -32.16
N ASP A 94 -24.64 4.59 -32.54
CA ASP A 94 -25.81 4.93 -31.73
C ASP A 94 -26.40 3.64 -31.17
N GLY A 95 -25.91 3.25 -29.99
CA GLY A 95 -26.27 1.98 -29.35
C GLY A 95 -25.70 0.80 -30.14
N SER A 96 -26.56 0.06 -30.83
CA SER A 96 -26.19 -1.07 -31.69
C SER A 96 -25.94 -0.69 -33.15
N TYR A 97 -26.40 0.48 -33.60
CA TYR A 97 -26.36 0.87 -35.01
C TYR A 97 -25.14 1.74 -35.33
N MET A 98 -24.41 1.42 -36.39
CA MET A 98 -23.27 2.23 -36.83
C MET A 98 -23.76 3.50 -37.56
N THR A 99 -23.28 4.66 -37.12
CA THR A 99 -23.58 5.95 -37.76
C THR A 99 -22.45 6.44 -38.66
N GLN A 100 -21.21 6.06 -38.36
CA GLN A 100 -20.04 6.48 -39.13
C GLN A 100 -18.94 5.41 -39.06
N ASP A 101 -18.24 5.21 -40.18
CA ASP A 101 -17.05 4.35 -40.28
C ASP A 101 -15.87 5.18 -40.78
N LEU A 102 -14.74 5.10 -40.09
CA LEU A 102 -13.51 5.84 -40.38
C LEU A 102 -12.40 4.82 -40.67
N SER A 103 -11.79 4.93 -41.85
CA SER A 103 -10.63 4.11 -42.22
C SER A 103 -9.34 4.91 -42.10
N PHE A 104 -8.32 4.33 -41.47
CA PHE A 104 -7.01 4.96 -41.26
C PHE A 104 -5.92 4.47 -42.23
N GLY A 105 -6.28 3.57 -43.15
CA GLY A 105 -5.40 3.03 -44.20
C GLY A 105 -4.92 4.08 -45.22
N PRO A 106 -4.02 3.71 -46.15
CA PRO A 106 -3.45 4.66 -47.10
C PRO A 106 -4.57 5.27 -47.95
N SER A 107 -4.67 6.61 -47.92
CA SER A 107 -5.39 7.34 -48.96
C SER A 107 -4.75 6.99 -50.30
N ASN A 108 -5.55 6.62 -51.29
CA ASN A 108 -5.09 6.44 -52.68
C ASN A 108 -4.46 7.75 -53.19
N SER A 109 -3.16 7.93 -52.95
CA SER A 109 -2.32 8.93 -53.59
C SER A 109 -1.02 8.22 -53.97
N GLU A 110 -0.92 7.88 -55.26
CA GLU A 110 0.28 7.34 -55.88
C GLU A 110 1.44 8.34 -55.76
N SER A 111 2.25 8.23 -54.69
CA SER A 111 3.66 8.64 -54.68
C SER A 111 4.30 8.43 -53.32
N GLY A 112 5.34 7.60 -53.26
CA GLY A 112 6.38 7.67 -52.21
C GLY A 112 6.45 6.45 -51.29
N SER A 113 7.45 5.60 -51.54
CA SER A 113 7.89 4.48 -50.70
C SER A 113 8.20 4.91 -49.26
N GLY A 114 7.46 4.39 -48.27
CA GLY A 114 7.85 4.53 -46.85
C GLY A 114 6.91 4.04 -45.75
N SER A 115 5.57 4.00 -45.92
CA SER A 115 4.65 3.78 -44.78
C SER A 115 3.46 2.86 -45.05
N GLU A 116 3.67 1.75 -45.76
CA GLU A 116 2.57 0.86 -46.19
C GLU A 116 1.85 0.06 -45.07
N ASN A 117 2.18 0.24 -43.78
CA ASN A 117 1.55 -0.53 -42.68
C ASN A 117 1.46 0.22 -41.33
N SER A 118 0.99 1.46 -41.32
CA SER A 118 0.74 2.18 -40.06
C SER A 118 -0.58 1.71 -39.40
N THR A 119 -0.51 1.26 -38.15
CA THR A 119 -1.65 0.80 -37.34
C THR A 119 -1.76 1.63 -36.06
N VAL A 120 -2.97 1.72 -35.50
CA VAL A 120 -3.19 2.36 -34.20
C VAL A 120 -2.52 1.52 -33.09
N LEU A 121 -1.73 2.15 -32.22
CA LEU A 121 -1.09 1.52 -31.05
C LEU A 121 -1.76 1.91 -29.74
N SER A 122 -2.15 3.18 -29.59
CA SER A 122 -2.74 3.71 -28.37
C SER A 122 -3.87 4.69 -28.68
N VAL A 123 -4.82 4.80 -27.76
CA VAL A 123 -6.00 5.65 -27.91
C VAL A 123 -6.29 6.34 -26.58
N SER A 124 -6.53 7.64 -26.62
CA SER A 124 -7.02 8.41 -25.47
C SER A 124 -8.30 9.15 -25.85
N ILE A 125 -9.36 8.97 -25.07
CA ILE A 125 -10.69 9.51 -25.34
C ILE A 125 -11.00 10.61 -24.33
N ALA A 126 -11.22 11.83 -24.80
CA ALA A 126 -11.69 12.95 -23.99
C ALA A 126 -12.75 13.73 -24.79
N ASP A 127 -14.01 13.37 -24.57
CA ASP A 127 -15.18 13.94 -25.24
C ASP A 127 -15.11 15.47 -25.43
N PRO A 128 -15.20 16.02 -26.67
CA PRO A 128 -15.53 15.35 -27.95
C PRO A 128 -14.33 14.89 -28.81
N TYR A 129 -13.14 14.83 -28.25
CA TYR A 129 -11.90 14.51 -28.96
C TYR A 129 -11.39 13.10 -28.67
N VAL A 130 -10.74 12.48 -29.68
CA VAL A 130 -10.05 11.20 -29.51
C VAL A 130 -8.66 11.28 -30.13
N LEU A 131 -7.63 11.01 -29.34
CA LEU A 131 -6.25 11.04 -29.77
C LEU A 131 -5.77 9.63 -30.08
N LEU A 132 -5.15 9.45 -31.24
CA LEU A 132 -4.60 8.19 -31.72
C LEU A 132 -3.08 8.28 -31.79
N GLY A 133 -2.38 7.35 -31.14
CA GLY A 133 -0.95 7.11 -31.34
C GLY A 133 -0.74 6.00 -32.37
N MET A 134 0.02 6.29 -33.42
CA MET A 134 0.25 5.39 -34.55
C MET A 134 1.56 4.61 -34.43
N SER A 135 1.68 3.47 -35.12
CA SER A 135 2.89 2.61 -35.06
C SER A 135 4.13 3.20 -35.73
N ASP A 136 3.95 4.22 -36.56
CA ASP A 136 5.04 5.00 -37.17
C ASP A 136 5.55 6.15 -36.27
N GLY A 137 5.00 6.28 -35.06
CA GLY A 137 5.34 7.36 -34.12
C GLY A 137 4.65 8.69 -34.40
N SER A 138 3.69 8.75 -35.34
CA SER A 138 2.82 9.91 -35.57
C SER A 138 1.58 9.89 -34.66
N ILE A 139 0.87 11.01 -34.59
CA ILE A 139 -0.42 11.10 -33.90
C ILE A 139 -1.51 11.66 -34.80
N ARG A 140 -2.76 11.22 -34.58
CA ARG A 140 -3.95 11.74 -35.26
C ARG A 140 -5.00 12.15 -34.22
N LEU A 141 -5.67 13.28 -34.43
CA LEU A 141 -6.77 13.73 -33.60
C LEU A 141 -8.08 13.51 -34.34
N LEU A 142 -9.02 12.79 -33.72
CA LEU A 142 -10.39 12.74 -34.16
C LEU A 142 -11.17 13.86 -33.44
N VAL A 143 -11.77 14.74 -34.21
CA VAL A 143 -12.54 15.90 -33.72
C VAL A 143 -14.02 15.64 -33.93
N GLY A 144 -14.75 15.45 -32.83
CA GLY A 144 -16.19 15.31 -32.83
C GLY A 144 -16.89 16.67 -32.94
N ASP A 145 -17.89 16.76 -33.82
CA ASP A 145 -18.84 17.85 -33.89
C ASP A 145 -20.07 17.52 -33.03
N PRO A 146 -20.29 18.20 -31.88
CA PRO A 146 -21.41 17.93 -30.99
C PRO A 146 -22.80 18.16 -31.61
N SER A 147 -22.88 18.97 -32.66
CA SER A 147 -24.15 19.31 -33.32
C SER A 147 -24.63 18.18 -34.23
N THR A 148 -23.73 17.64 -35.06
CA THR A 148 -24.03 16.54 -35.98
C THR A 148 -23.78 15.15 -35.37
N CYS A 149 -23.09 15.08 -34.22
CA CYS A 149 -22.60 13.83 -33.62
C CYS A 149 -21.72 13.02 -34.59
N THR A 150 -21.00 13.69 -35.49
CA THR A 150 -20.03 13.10 -36.42
C THR A 150 -18.61 13.43 -36.01
N VAL A 151 -17.65 12.66 -36.51
CA VAL A 151 -16.23 12.78 -36.16
C VAL A 151 -15.40 12.98 -37.43
N SER A 152 -14.49 13.94 -37.41
CA SER A 152 -13.53 14.20 -38.50
C SER A 152 -12.10 13.86 -38.07
N VAL A 153 -11.25 13.46 -39.03
CA VAL A 153 -9.84 13.14 -38.75
C VAL A 153 -8.99 14.37 -39.06
N GLN A 154 -8.14 14.77 -38.11
CA GLN A 154 -7.16 15.84 -38.26
C GLN A 154 -5.76 15.34 -37.91
N THR A 155 -4.77 15.76 -38.70
CA THR A 155 -3.36 15.53 -38.39
C THR A 155 -2.76 16.84 -37.83
N PRO A 156 -2.24 16.85 -36.59
CA PRO A 156 -1.66 18.06 -36.01
C PRO A 156 -0.37 18.50 -36.73
N ALA A 157 -0.43 19.60 -37.49
CA ALA A 157 0.70 20.11 -38.28
C ALA A 157 1.95 20.45 -37.44
N ALA A 158 1.76 20.91 -36.18
CA ALA A 158 2.85 21.24 -35.28
C ALA A 158 3.78 20.04 -35.02
N ILE A 159 3.21 18.84 -34.87
CA ILE A 159 3.95 17.62 -34.53
C ILE A 159 4.57 17.00 -35.77
N GLU A 160 3.86 17.04 -36.90
CA GLU A 160 4.37 16.60 -38.20
C GLU A 160 5.61 17.41 -38.64
N SER A 161 5.62 18.72 -38.35
CA SER A 161 6.76 19.59 -38.65
C SER A 161 8.02 19.27 -37.83
N SER A 162 7.85 18.72 -36.62
CA SER A 162 8.95 18.47 -35.68
C SER A 162 9.81 17.25 -36.02
N LYS A 163 9.26 16.28 -36.76
CA LYS A 163 9.86 14.96 -37.09
C LYS A 163 10.37 14.16 -35.87
N LYS A 164 9.94 14.49 -34.64
CA LYS A 164 10.31 13.73 -33.44
C LYS A 164 9.32 12.56 -33.27
N PRO A 165 9.78 11.29 -33.22
CA PRO A 165 8.88 10.16 -33.01
C PRO A 165 8.26 10.22 -31.61
N VAL A 166 6.94 10.05 -31.53
CA VAL A 166 6.18 10.02 -30.28
C VAL A 166 6.27 8.62 -29.66
N SER A 167 6.60 8.57 -28.38
CA SER A 167 6.63 7.33 -27.58
C SER A 167 5.29 7.02 -26.92
N SER A 168 4.61 8.04 -26.39
CA SER A 168 3.33 7.91 -25.70
C SER A 168 2.59 9.25 -25.66
N CYS A 169 1.26 9.22 -25.65
CA CYS A 169 0.42 10.42 -25.63
C CYS A 169 -0.93 10.18 -24.94
N THR A 170 -1.49 11.21 -24.33
CA THR A 170 -2.84 11.17 -23.72
C THR A 170 -3.54 12.51 -23.84
N LEU A 171 -4.88 12.49 -23.80
CA LEU A 171 -5.70 13.69 -23.58
C LEU A 171 -5.95 13.89 -22.08
N TYR A 172 -6.03 15.15 -21.68
CA TYR A 172 -6.41 15.60 -20.34
C TYR A 172 -7.58 16.58 -20.46
N HIS A 173 -8.68 16.31 -19.76
CA HIS A 173 -9.83 17.21 -19.68
C HIS A 173 -9.87 17.87 -18.31
N ASP A 174 -9.61 19.17 -18.28
CA ASP A 174 -9.68 20.01 -17.08
C ASP A 174 -11.11 20.53 -16.84
N LYS A 175 -11.99 19.61 -16.41
CA LYS A 175 -13.43 19.86 -16.16
C LYS A 175 -13.65 20.94 -15.08
N GLY A 176 -14.85 21.51 -14.97
CA GLY A 176 -15.25 22.36 -13.85
C GLY A 176 -15.32 23.85 -14.18
N PRO A 177 -16.03 24.65 -13.34
CA PRO A 177 -16.38 26.03 -13.64
C PRO A 177 -15.17 26.96 -13.76
N GLU A 178 -14.07 26.61 -13.08
CA GLU A 178 -12.77 27.25 -13.25
C GLU A 178 -11.71 26.16 -13.51
N PRO A 179 -11.31 25.95 -14.78
CA PRO A 179 -10.23 25.02 -15.12
C PRO A 179 -8.96 25.34 -14.33
N TRP A 180 -8.36 24.33 -13.69
CA TRP A 180 -7.24 24.50 -12.78
C TRP A 180 -5.98 24.98 -13.50
N LEU A 181 -5.68 24.44 -14.68
CA LEU A 181 -4.51 24.86 -15.46
C LEU A 181 -4.60 26.32 -15.90
N ARG A 182 -5.81 26.85 -16.12
CA ARG A 182 -6.01 28.25 -16.50
C ARG A 182 -5.51 29.21 -15.41
N LYS A 183 -5.56 28.80 -14.13
CA LYS A 183 -4.99 29.55 -12.99
C LYS A 183 -3.47 29.68 -13.02
N THR A 184 -2.80 28.80 -13.76
CA THR A 184 -1.34 28.82 -13.91
C THR A 184 -0.85 29.72 -15.05
N SER A 185 -1.79 30.32 -15.81
CA SER A 185 -1.50 31.30 -16.85
C SER A 185 -1.27 32.69 -16.27
N THR A 186 -0.37 33.46 -16.89
CA THR A 186 -0.15 34.88 -16.60
C THR A 186 -1.35 35.77 -16.95
N ASP A 187 -2.21 35.33 -17.86
CA ASP A 187 -3.40 36.09 -18.28
C ASP A 187 -4.57 35.96 -17.29
N ALA A 188 -4.46 35.07 -16.29
CA ALA A 188 -5.51 34.79 -15.31
C ALA A 188 -5.86 35.99 -14.41
N TRP A 189 -4.98 37.00 -14.34
CA TRP A 189 -5.23 38.25 -13.59
C TRP A 189 -6.11 39.26 -14.34
N LEU A 190 -6.35 39.07 -15.64
CA LEU A 190 -7.21 39.95 -16.45
C LEU A 190 -8.66 39.44 -16.61
N SER A 191 -8.97 38.23 -16.14
CA SER A 191 -10.31 37.62 -16.30
C SER A 191 -11.14 37.54 -15.02
N THR A 192 -10.67 38.07 -13.89
CA THR A 192 -11.48 38.17 -12.66
C THR A 192 -12.35 39.43 -12.60
N GLY A 193 -12.32 40.27 -13.64
CA GLY A 193 -13.19 41.43 -13.80
C GLY A 193 -14.10 41.29 -15.02
N VAL A 194 -15.40 41.14 -14.77
CA VAL A 194 -16.52 41.19 -15.74
C VAL A 194 -16.76 39.91 -16.56
N GLY A 195 -17.67 39.08 -16.04
CA GLY A 195 -18.54 38.23 -16.84
C GLY A 195 -19.97 38.45 -16.38
N GLU A 196 -20.63 39.50 -16.88
CA GLU A 196 -22.09 39.52 -16.87
C GLU A 196 -22.57 38.29 -17.64
N ALA A 197 -23.42 37.49 -17.00
CA ALA A 197 -24.11 36.39 -17.64
C ALA A 197 -24.96 36.95 -18.79
N ILE A 198 -24.56 36.68 -20.02
CA ILE A 198 -25.44 36.84 -21.17
C ILE A 198 -26.30 35.58 -21.20
N ASP A 199 -27.54 35.70 -20.73
CA ASP A 199 -28.58 34.67 -20.82
C ASP A 199 -28.81 34.32 -22.31
N GLY A 200 -28.18 33.24 -22.76
CA GLY A 200 -28.58 32.54 -23.98
C GLY A 200 -29.80 31.67 -23.67
N ALA A 201 -30.88 31.85 -24.42
CA ALA A 201 -32.21 31.28 -24.16
C ALA A 201 -32.36 29.75 -24.30
N ASP A 202 -31.27 28.98 -24.33
CA ASP A 202 -31.28 27.51 -24.38
C ASP A 202 -30.47 26.93 -23.21
N GLY A 203 -31.18 26.56 -22.14
CA GLY A 203 -30.62 26.05 -20.87
C GLY A 203 -29.94 24.68 -20.96
N GLY A 204 -28.79 24.59 -21.63
CA GLY A 204 -27.82 23.49 -21.48
C GLY A 204 -26.76 23.82 -20.42
N PRO A 205 -26.29 22.86 -19.60
CA PRO A 205 -25.27 23.15 -18.59
C PRO A 205 -23.93 23.46 -19.27
N LEU A 206 -23.49 24.72 -19.17
CA LEU A 206 -22.13 25.17 -19.52
C LEU A 206 -21.12 24.54 -18.52
N ASP A 207 -20.48 23.44 -18.90
CA ASP A 207 -19.28 22.90 -18.22
C ASP A 207 -18.29 22.32 -19.26
N GLN A 208 -17.96 23.10 -20.29
CA GLN A 208 -16.89 22.75 -21.23
C GLN A 208 -15.57 23.28 -20.68
N GLY A 209 -14.91 22.45 -19.85
CA GLY A 209 -13.53 22.69 -19.40
C GLY A 209 -12.53 22.65 -20.56
N ASP A 210 -11.28 23.04 -20.29
CA ASP A 210 -10.22 23.02 -21.29
C ASP A 210 -9.70 21.60 -21.54
N ILE A 211 -9.32 21.29 -22.77
CA ILE A 211 -8.73 20.00 -23.15
C ILE A 211 -7.29 20.22 -23.62
N TYR A 212 -6.38 19.40 -23.10
CA TYR A 212 -4.96 19.43 -23.41
C TYR A 212 -4.51 18.07 -23.92
N SER A 213 -3.50 18.06 -24.79
CA SER A 213 -2.80 16.84 -25.21
C SER A 213 -1.41 16.83 -24.58
N VAL A 214 -1.08 15.75 -23.86
CA VAL A 214 0.25 15.54 -23.29
C VAL A 214 0.97 14.51 -24.15
N VAL A 215 2.15 14.85 -24.63
CA VAL A 215 2.94 14.04 -25.59
C VAL A 215 4.34 13.83 -25.04
N CYS A 216 4.79 12.58 -25.02
CA CYS A 216 6.17 12.19 -24.70
C CYS A 216 6.88 11.65 -25.95
N TYR A 217 8.05 12.19 -26.25
CA TYR A 217 8.86 11.77 -27.40
C TYR A 217 9.85 10.67 -27.03
N GLU A 218 10.34 9.93 -28.04
CA GLU A 218 11.40 8.94 -27.84
C GLU A 218 12.71 9.54 -27.32
N SER A 219 12.92 10.84 -27.50
CA SER A 219 14.06 11.58 -26.92
C SER A 219 13.99 11.70 -25.40
N GLY A 220 12.83 11.42 -24.79
CA GLY A 220 12.55 11.60 -23.37
C GLY A 220 12.02 12.99 -23.00
N ALA A 221 11.70 13.83 -23.99
CA ALA A 221 11.06 15.12 -23.78
C ALA A 221 9.53 14.97 -23.64
N LEU A 222 8.91 15.84 -22.84
CA LEU A 222 7.46 15.93 -22.64
C LEU A 222 6.97 17.32 -23.02
N GLU A 223 5.94 17.39 -23.85
CA GLU A 223 5.29 18.64 -24.26
C GLU A 223 3.77 18.55 -23.99
N ILE A 224 3.16 19.67 -23.57
CA ILE A 224 1.70 19.81 -23.40
C ILE A 224 1.21 20.81 -24.45
N PHE A 225 0.12 20.45 -25.13
CA PHE A 225 -0.50 21.21 -26.20
C PHE A 225 -1.95 21.57 -25.87
N ASP A 226 -2.44 22.73 -26.32
CA ASP A 226 -3.87 23.05 -26.30
C ASP A 226 -4.63 22.28 -27.41
N VAL A 227 -5.87 21.87 -27.16
CA VAL A 227 -6.72 21.18 -28.15
C VAL A 227 -7.92 22.07 -28.46
N PRO A 228 -8.27 22.28 -29.75
CA PRO A 228 -7.80 21.56 -30.94
C PRO A 228 -6.60 22.17 -31.68
N ASN A 229 -6.08 23.32 -31.25
CA ASN A 229 -5.09 24.08 -32.04
C ASN A 229 -3.68 23.49 -32.07
N PHE A 230 -3.31 22.65 -31.09
CA PHE A 230 -1.98 22.09 -30.91
C PHE A 230 -0.83 23.10 -30.82
N ASN A 231 -1.05 24.22 -30.14
CA ASN A 231 0.02 25.12 -29.69
C ASN A 231 0.68 24.55 -28.43
N CYS A 232 2.01 24.48 -28.43
CA CYS A 232 2.77 24.04 -27.25
C CYS A 232 2.62 25.08 -26.12
N VAL A 233 2.12 24.64 -24.96
CA VAL A 233 1.89 25.49 -23.78
C VAL A 233 2.84 25.22 -22.61
N PHE A 234 3.54 24.07 -22.62
CA PHE A 234 4.51 23.66 -21.59
C PHE A 234 5.47 22.62 -22.14
N THR A 235 6.77 22.67 -21.80
CA THR A 235 7.77 21.71 -22.31
C THR A 235 8.85 21.33 -21.30
N VAL A 236 9.33 20.09 -21.37
CA VAL A 236 10.32 19.48 -20.48
C VAL A 236 11.28 18.60 -21.30
N ASP A 237 12.56 18.95 -21.36
CA ASP A 237 13.52 18.20 -22.19
C ASP A 237 13.85 16.78 -21.71
N LYS A 238 13.98 16.60 -20.39
CA LYS A 238 14.47 15.34 -19.76
C LYS A 238 13.44 14.76 -18.79
N PHE A 239 12.22 14.53 -19.24
CA PHE A 239 11.16 13.99 -18.38
C PHE A 239 11.49 12.59 -17.84
N VAL A 240 12.09 11.73 -18.67
CA VAL A 240 12.53 10.36 -18.29
C VAL A 240 13.56 10.32 -17.16
N SER A 241 14.23 11.45 -16.86
CA SER A 241 15.16 11.51 -15.72
C SER A 241 14.46 11.43 -14.36
N GLY A 242 13.14 11.67 -14.29
CA GLY A 242 12.40 11.54 -13.03
C GLY A 242 12.80 12.56 -11.97
N ARG A 243 13.14 13.79 -12.35
CA ARG A 243 13.50 14.87 -11.41
C ARG A 243 12.43 15.07 -10.35
N THR A 244 12.83 15.49 -9.15
CA THR A 244 11.92 15.80 -8.03
C THR A 244 10.93 16.90 -8.36
N HIS A 245 11.33 17.87 -9.19
CA HIS A 245 10.49 18.96 -9.65
C HIS A 245 10.58 19.10 -11.16
N ILE A 246 9.43 19.33 -11.79
CA ILE A 246 9.32 19.65 -13.21
C ILE A 246 8.94 21.11 -13.36
N VAL A 247 9.74 21.79 -14.16
CA VAL A 247 9.69 23.22 -14.48
C VAL A 247 9.70 23.32 -16.00
N ASP A 248 8.98 24.31 -16.53
CA ASP A 248 8.99 24.59 -17.95
C ASP A 248 10.39 25.01 -18.45
N THR A 249 10.83 24.41 -19.55
CA THR A 249 12.19 24.58 -20.08
C THR A 249 12.44 26.01 -20.57
N TYR A 250 11.42 26.66 -21.15
CA TYR A 250 11.53 28.05 -21.61
C TYR A 250 11.85 29.05 -20.49
N MET A 251 11.46 28.76 -19.23
CA MET A 251 11.85 29.58 -18.08
C MET A 251 13.32 29.37 -17.68
N ARG A 252 13.88 28.19 -17.95
CA ARG A 252 15.25 27.85 -17.57
C ARG A 252 16.29 28.50 -18.48
N GLU A 253 15.94 28.74 -19.74
CA GLU A 253 16.77 29.50 -20.69
C GLU A 253 16.77 30.99 -20.33
N ALA A 254 15.61 31.57 -19.96
CA ALA A 254 15.52 32.95 -19.49
C ALA A 254 16.34 33.24 -18.21
N LEU A 255 16.50 32.24 -17.33
CA LEU A 255 17.32 32.32 -16.11
C LEU A 255 18.83 32.16 -16.38
N LYS A 256 19.23 31.60 -17.51
CA LYS A 256 20.66 31.51 -17.90
C LYS A 256 21.15 32.80 -18.54
N ASP A 257 20.27 33.56 -19.17
CA ASP A 257 20.61 34.85 -19.77
C ASP A 257 20.83 35.98 -18.74
N SER A 258 20.55 35.73 -17.45
CA SER A 258 20.77 36.68 -16.34
C SER A 258 22.03 36.38 -15.49
N GLU A 259 22.74 35.28 -15.73
CA GLU A 259 24.04 35.00 -15.13
C GLU A 259 25.14 34.99 -16.21
N THR A 260 25.79 36.14 -16.40
CA THR A 260 26.95 36.28 -17.29
C THR A 260 28.12 35.39 -16.86
N GLU A 261 28.62 34.62 -17.84
CA GLU A 261 30.02 34.22 -18.04
C GLU A 261 30.96 34.18 -16.81
N ILE A 262 31.09 33.02 -16.17
CA ILE A 262 32.37 32.61 -15.56
C ILE A 262 32.63 31.12 -15.83
N ASN A 263 33.66 30.89 -16.64
CA ASN A 263 34.44 29.67 -16.92
C ASN A 263 34.20 28.41 -16.06
N SER A 264 33.94 27.29 -16.73
CA SER A 264 34.75 26.08 -16.54
C SER A 264 34.70 25.19 -17.79
N SER A 265 35.66 25.40 -18.69
CA SER A 265 36.14 24.37 -19.59
C SER A 265 36.72 23.24 -18.73
N SER A 266 35.97 22.15 -18.56
CA SER A 266 36.52 20.88 -18.10
C SER A 266 36.49 19.90 -19.26
N GLU A 267 37.70 19.49 -19.64
CA GLU A 267 37.99 18.55 -20.71
C GLU A 267 37.22 17.24 -20.52
N GLU A 268 36.60 16.75 -21.59
CA GLU A 268 36.09 15.38 -21.68
C GLU A 268 37.27 14.40 -21.59
N GLY A 269 37.60 14.01 -20.35
CA GLY A 269 38.50 12.89 -20.08
C GLY A 269 37.85 11.58 -20.51
N THR A 270 38.46 10.93 -21.49
CA THR A 270 38.17 9.57 -21.96
C THR A 270 38.28 8.55 -20.82
N GLY A 271 37.17 8.29 -20.13
CA GLY A 271 37.01 7.21 -19.16
C GLY A 271 36.16 6.09 -19.76
N GLN A 272 36.81 5.05 -20.26
CA GLN A 272 36.18 3.88 -20.87
C GLN A 272 35.66 2.93 -19.78
N GLY A 273 34.60 3.34 -19.09
CA GLY A 273 33.78 2.49 -18.22
C GLY A 273 32.42 2.27 -18.87
N ARG A 274 31.91 1.03 -18.86
CA ARG A 274 30.63 0.62 -19.47
C ARG A 274 29.51 1.66 -19.20
N LYS A 275 29.22 2.52 -20.18
CA LYS A 275 28.02 3.37 -20.17
C LYS A 275 26.82 2.43 -20.25
N GLU A 276 26.14 2.21 -19.12
CA GLU A 276 24.79 1.63 -19.16
C GLU A 276 23.94 2.50 -20.09
N ASN A 277 23.19 1.86 -21.01
CA ASN A 277 22.46 2.52 -22.08
C ASN A 277 21.33 3.41 -21.52
N ILE A 278 21.63 4.66 -21.14
CA ILE A 278 20.62 5.70 -20.89
C ILE A 278 19.74 5.90 -22.15
N HIS A 279 20.26 5.56 -23.33
CA HIS A 279 19.57 5.69 -24.62
C HIS A 279 18.40 4.73 -24.88
N SER A 280 18.08 3.79 -23.98
CA SER A 280 16.93 2.89 -24.16
C SER A 280 15.70 3.21 -23.30
N MET A 281 15.76 4.21 -22.40
CA MET A 281 14.65 4.52 -21.50
C MET A 281 13.61 5.39 -22.20
N LYS A 282 12.39 4.87 -22.35
CA LYS A 282 11.25 5.60 -22.97
C LYS A 282 10.01 5.53 -22.08
N VAL A 283 9.09 6.46 -22.26
CA VAL A 283 7.76 6.40 -21.64
C VAL A 283 6.89 5.46 -22.46
N VAL A 284 6.39 4.39 -21.85
CA VAL A 284 5.51 3.41 -22.52
C VAL A 284 4.03 3.76 -22.35
N GLU A 285 3.67 4.43 -21.27
CA GLU A 285 2.29 4.80 -20.96
C GLU A 285 2.27 6.13 -20.19
N LEU A 286 1.29 6.97 -20.50
CA LEU A 286 1.16 8.32 -19.98
C LEU A 286 -0.32 8.58 -19.66
N ALA A 287 -0.59 9.14 -18.48
CA ALA A 287 -1.94 9.54 -18.08
C ALA A 287 -1.87 10.84 -17.29
N MET A 288 -2.82 11.73 -17.52
CA MET A 288 -2.99 12.94 -16.69
C MET A 288 -4.46 13.03 -16.29
N GLN A 289 -4.71 13.19 -14.99
CA GLN A 289 -6.07 13.16 -14.46
C GLN A 289 -6.23 14.11 -13.27
N ARG A 290 -7.41 14.73 -13.20
CA ARG A 290 -7.89 15.48 -12.02
C ARG A 290 -9.22 14.86 -11.57
N TRP A 291 -9.34 14.63 -10.27
CA TRP A 291 -10.51 14.00 -9.66
C TRP A 291 -11.50 15.04 -9.13
N SER A 292 -12.78 14.70 -9.04
CA SER A 292 -13.81 15.63 -8.56
C SER A 292 -13.75 15.70 -7.03
N ALA A 293 -13.07 16.71 -6.51
CA ALA A 293 -13.11 17.15 -5.12
C ALA A 293 -12.83 18.66 -5.05
N HIS A 294 -13.40 19.35 -4.06
CA HIS A 294 -13.03 20.73 -3.75
C HIS A 294 -11.51 20.81 -3.54
N HIS A 295 -10.83 21.69 -4.28
CA HIS A 295 -9.37 21.91 -4.28
C HIS A 295 -8.47 20.85 -4.93
N SER A 296 -9.04 19.81 -5.55
CA SER A 296 -8.29 18.79 -6.29
C SER A 296 -7.31 19.35 -7.33
N ARG A 297 -6.10 18.79 -7.33
CA ARG A 297 -5.01 19.14 -8.26
C ARG A 297 -4.82 18.05 -9.32
N PRO A 298 -4.38 18.41 -10.54
CA PRO A 298 -4.02 17.43 -11.55
C PRO A 298 -2.82 16.57 -11.12
N PHE A 299 -2.87 15.29 -11.48
CA PHE A 299 -1.74 14.37 -11.39
C PHE A 299 -1.30 13.94 -12.78
N LEU A 300 0.01 13.82 -12.97
CA LEU A 300 0.66 13.30 -14.18
C LEU A 300 1.37 11.99 -13.83
N PHE A 301 1.03 10.93 -14.55
CA PHE A 301 1.54 9.58 -14.40
C PHE A 301 2.25 9.16 -15.68
N ALA A 302 3.44 8.57 -15.54
CA ALA A 302 4.14 7.96 -16.65
C ALA A 302 4.74 6.63 -16.21
N ILE A 303 4.68 5.62 -17.07
CA ILE A 303 5.39 4.36 -16.85
C ILE A 303 6.54 4.27 -17.85
N LEU A 304 7.73 3.97 -17.36
CA LEU A 304 8.93 3.79 -18.17
C LEU A 304 9.07 2.34 -18.67
N THR A 305 9.94 2.12 -19.65
CA THR A 305 10.26 0.78 -20.21
C THR A 305 10.73 -0.24 -19.16
N ASP A 306 11.39 0.22 -18.10
CA ASP A 306 11.89 -0.63 -17.00
C ASP A 306 10.84 -0.87 -15.90
N GLY A 307 9.60 -0.43 -16.11
CA GLY A 307 8.50 -0.55 -15.16
C GLY A 307 8.48 0.53 -14.06
N THR A 308 9.42 1.49 -14.04
CA THR A 308 9.38 2.60 -13.08
C THR A 308 8.15 3.48 -13.35
N ILE A 309 7.37 3.75 -12.31
CA ILE A 309 6.24 4.67 -12.37
C ILE A 309 6.68 6.04 -11.85
N LEU A 310 6.55 7.06 -12.70
CA LEU A 310 6.72 8.46 -12.35
C LEU A 310 5.36 9.06 -12.04
N CYS A 311 5.19 9.58 -10.82
CA CYS A 311 3.98 10.28 -10.40
C CYS A 311 4.32 11.70 -9.98
N TYR A 312 3.54 12.64 -10.50
CA TYR A 312 3.74 14.06 -10.35
C TYR A 312 2.45 14.75 -9.97
N GLN A 313 2.46 15.51 -8.87
CA GLN A 313 1.34 16.35 -8.47
C GLN A 313 1.59 17.78 -8.93
N ALA A 314 0.64 18.36 -9.65
CA ALA A 314 0.72 19.74 -10.09
C ALA A 314 0.53 20.72 -8.91
N TYR A 315 1.29 21.81 -8.91
CA TYR A 315 1.12 22.91 -7.98
C TYR A 315 1.32 24.26 -8.68
N LEU A 316 0.69 25.29 -8.13
CA LEU A 316 0.84 26.66 -8.58
C LEU A 316 2.06 27.27 -7.91
N PHE A 317 2.96 27.87 -8.69
CA PHE A 317 4.12 28.59 -8.20
C PHE A 317 4.02 30.07 -8.59
N GLU A 318 3.89 30.93 -7.60
CA GLU A 318 3.95 32.39 -7.76
C GLU A 318 5.31 32.88 -7.25
N GLY A 319 6.24 33.14 -8.18
CA GLY A 319 7.56 33.67 -7.85
C GLY A 319 7.58 35.20 -7.79
N PRO A 320 8.56 35.81 -7.08
CA PRO A 320 8.70 37.27 -6.96
C PRO A 320 8.89 38.00 -8.31
N GLU A 321 9.32 37.30 -9.36
CA GLU A 321 9.44 37.85 -10.72
C GLU A 321 8.10 38.25 -11.36
N ASN A 322 6.96 37.81 -10.81
CA ASN A 322 5.64 38.24 -11.26
C ASN A 322 5.23 39.64 -10.74
N THR A 323 6.03 40.29 -9.89
CA THR A 323 5.68 41.58 -9.24
C THR A 323 6.43 42.81 -9.76
N SER A 324 7.29 42.73 -10.79
CA SER A 324 7.91 43.92 -11.37
C SER A 324 7.05 44.56 -12.48
N LYS A 325 5.92 45.17 -12.08
CA LYS A 325 5.31 46.26 -12.86
C LYS A 325 4.83 47.35 -11.90
N SER A 326 5.71 48.30 -11.63
CA SER A 326 5.33 49.65 -11.21
C SER A 326 5.92 50.65 -12.20
N ASP A 327 5.01 51.25 -12.96
CA ASP A 327 5.04 52.59 -13.55
C ASP A 327 6.34 53.11 -14.22
N ASP A 328 6.31 53.17 -15.56
CA ASP A 328 6.75 54.39 -16.26
C ASP A 328 6.09 54.50 -17.66
N PRO A 329 5.50 55.65 -18.03
CA PRO A 329 4.85 55.82 -19.32
C PRO A 329 5.77 56.48 -20.36
N VAL A 330 5.67 55.99 -21.61
CA VAL A 330 6.04 56.65 -22.88
C VAL A 330 7.54 56.74 -23.24
N SER A 331 7.94 55.94 -24.23
CA SER A 331 8.49 56.49 -25.48
C SER A 331 8.37 55.50 -26.64
N THR A 332 8.07 56.04 -27.81
CA THR A 332 7.68 55.39 -29.05
C THR A 332 8.86 54.91 -29.89
N SER A 333 8.59 53.89 -30.71
CA SER A 333 9.33 53.42 -31.88
C SER A 333 10.54 52.50 -31.66
N ARG A 334 10.35 51.22 -31.97
CA ARG A 334 11.05 50.53 -33.06
C ARG A 334 10.42 49.15 -33.28
N SER A 335 9.78 49.01 -34.44
CA SER A 335 9.38 47.73 -35.02
C SER A 335 10.62 46.92 -35.36
N LEU A 336 10.83 45.81 -34.67
CA LEU A 336 11.59 44.67 -35.16
C LEU A 336 10.68 43.45 -35.05
N SER A 337 10.31 42.91 -36.20
CA SER A 337 9.57 41.68 -36.39
C SER A 337 10.35 40.51 -35.79
N VAL A 338 9.87 39.97 -34.66
CA VAL A 338 10.24 38.64 -34.17
C VAL A 338 9.00 37.76 -34.36
N SER A 339 8.92 37.14 -35.52
CA SER A 339 7.94 36.10 -35.83
C SER A 339 8.29 34.81 -35.06
N ASN A 340 7.32 34.30 -34.30
CA ASN A 340 7.20 32.94 -33.77
C ASN A 340 8.24 32.45 -32.74
N VAL A 341 8.22 33.03 -31.53
CA VAL A 341 8.66 32.30 -30.32
C VAL A 341 7.44 32.05 -29.46
N SER A 342 7.03 30.78 -29.35
CA SER A 342 5.90 30.32 -28.54
C SER A 342 6.16 30.59 -27.06
N ALA A 343 5.71 31.74 -26.56
CA ALA A 343 5.76 32.03 -25.14
C ALA A 343 4.91 31.00 -24.38
N SER A 344 5.53 30.24 -23.47
CA SER A 344 4.84 29.33 -22.58
C SER A 344 3.68 30.03 -21.87
N ARG A 345 2.46 29.52 -22.08
CA ARG A 345 1.23 30.07 -21.52
C ARG A 345 1.01 29.63 -20.08
N LEU A 346 1.62 28.54 -19.62
CA LEU A 346 1.45 27.96 -18.29
C LEU A 346 2.69 28.19 -17.41
N ARG A 347 3.18 29.44 -17.33
CA ARG A 347 4.45 29.77 -16.66
C ARG A 347 4.49 29.38 -15.17
N ASN A 348 3.36 29.52 -14.48
CA ASN A 348 3.26 29.23 -13.04
C ASN A 348 2.99 27.74 -12.75
N LEU A 349 2.86 26.90 -13.78
CA LEU A 349 2.67 25.46 -13.63
C LEU A 349 4.00 24.81 -13.23
N ARG A 350 3.94 24.03 -12.17
CA ARG A 350 5.03 23.18 -11.71
C ARG A 350 4.49 21.83 -11.30
N PHE A 351 5.33 20.81 -11.32
CA PHE A 351 5.00 19.51 -10.76
C PHE A 351 6.03 19.09 -9.73
N SER A 352 5.54 18.47 -8.65
CA SER A 352 6.38 17.85 -7.63
C SER A 352 6.21 16.34 -7.70
N ARG A 353 7.32 15.61 -7.65
CA ARG A 353 7.33 14.14 -7.70
C ARG A 353 6.73 13.60 -6.40
N THR A 354 5.69 12.79 -6.52
CA THR A 354 5.02 12.15 -5.39
C THR A 354 5.44 10.68 -5.33
N PRO A 355 5.87 10.17 -4.17
CA PRO A 355 6.14 8.74 -4.04
C PRO A 355 4.85 7.95 -4.23
N LEU A 356 4.94 6.88 -5.01
CA LEU A 356 3.91 5.84 -5.07
C LEU A 356 4.51 4.61 -4.41
N ASP A 357 3.87 4.12 -3.35
CA ASP A 357 4.22 2.83 -2.72
C ASP A 357 3.77 1.63 -3.57
N ALA A 358 3.85 1.78 -4.90
CA ALA A 358 3.60 0.73 -5.87
C ALA A 358 4.94 0.06 -6.21
N TYR A 359 5.30 -0.95 -5.42
CA TYR A 359 6.54 -1.73 -5.61
C TYR A 359 6.55 -2.59 -6.90
N THR A 360 5.60 -2.39 -7.81
CA THR A 360 5.34 -3.28 -8.94
C THR A 360 6.05 -2.80 -10.20
N ARG A 361 7.38 -2.97 -10.22
CA ARG A 361 8.19 -2.79 -11.43
C ARG A 361 8.02 -4.01 -12.32
N GLU A 362 7.29 -3.83 -13.41
CA GLU A 362 7.18 -4.82 -14.50
C GLU A 362 7.81 -4.25 -15.76
N GLU A 363 8.91 -4.88 -16.18
CA GLU A 363 9.46 -4.67 -17.51
C GLU A 363 8.40 -5.08 -18.53
N THR A 364 8.02 -4.16 -19.41
CA THR A 364 7.09 -4.46 -20.48
C THR A 364 7.72 -5.49 -21.42
N PRO A 365 7.13 -6.68 -21.61
CA PRO A 365 7.66 -7.64 -22.57
C PRO A 365 7.65 -7.02 -23.98
N HIS A 366 8.75 -7.21 -24.71
CA HIS A 366 8.90 -6.70 -26.06
C HIS A 366 7.74 -7.17 -26.96
N GLY A 367 6.87 -6.26 -27.41
CA GLY A 367 6.03 -6.51 -28.60
C GLY A 367 4.56 -6.11 -28.57
N ALA A 368 3.96 -5.67 -27.45
CA ALA A 368 2.61 -5.08 -27.51
C ALA A 368 2.35 -4.08 -26.37
N PRO A 369 2.05 -2.80 -26.66
CA PRO A 369 1.56 -1.88 -25.64
C PRO A 369 0.17 -2.34 -25.19
N CYS A 370 0.02 -2.63 -23.91
CA CYS A 370 -1.27 -2.84 -23.26
C CYS A 370 -1.49 -1.66 -22.32
N GLN A 371 -2.67 -1.04 -22.39
CA GLN A 371 -3.06 -0.03 -21.42
C GLN A 371 -3.09 -0.66 -20.03
N ARG A 372 -2.23 -0.19 -19.11
CA ARG A 372 -2.19 -0.67 -17.73
C ARG A 372 -2.96 0.24 -16.78
N ILE A 373 -3.05 1.52 -17.10
CA ILE A 373 -3.74 2.52 -16.29
C ILE A 373 -5.20 2.62 -16.74
N THR A 374 -6.12 2.15 -15.90
CA THR A 374 -7.56 2.35 -16.10
C THR A 374 -8.11 3.31 -15.05
N ILE A 375 -8.50 4.52 -15.47
CA ILE A 375 -9.10 5.52 -14.58
C ILE A 375 -10.53 5.10 -14.21
N PHE A 376 -10.88 5.21 -12.93
CA PHE A 376 -12.26 5.01 -12.45
C PHE A 376 -12.72 6.20 -11.59
N LYS A 377 -13.99 6.56 -11.72
CA LYS A 377 -14.59 7.69 -10.99
C LYS A 377 -15.44 7.26 -9.81
N ASN A 378 -16.15 6.15 -9.94
CA ASN A 378 -17.07 5.69 -8.91
C ASN A 378 -17.11 4.15 -8.87
N ILE A 379 -16.22 3.57 -8.07
CA ILE A 379 -16.29 2.17 -7.66
C ILE A 379 -16.58 2.16 -6.17
N SER A 380 -17.80 1.78 -5.80
CA SER A 380 -18.30 1.79 -4.43
C SER A 380 -18.08 3.14 -3.71
N GLY A 381 -18.26 4.26 -4.42
CA GLY A 381 -18.05 5.63 -3.91
C GLY A 381 -16.60 6.14 -3.99
N HIS A 382 -15.66 5.35 -4.49
CA HIS A 382 -14.25 5.71 -4.57
C HIS A 382 -13.83 6.07 -6.00
N GLN A 383 -12.83 6.96 -6.09
CA GLN A 383 -12.24 7.44 -7.33
C GLN A 383 -10.73 7.22 -7.34
N GLY A 384 -10.16 6.96 -8.51
CA GLY A 384 -8.75 6.61 -8.63
C GLY A 384 -8.40 6.02 -9.99
N PHE A 385 -7.38 5.18 -10.01
CA PHE A 385 -7.03 4.36 -11.16
C PHE A 385 -6.59 2.97 -10.72
N PHE A 386 -6.79 2.00 -11.60
CA PHE A 386 -6.35 0.63 -11.41
C PHE A 386 -5.15 0.37 -12.32
N LEU A 387 -4.11 -0.27 -11.77
CA LEU A 387 -2.95 -0.73 -12.51
C LEU A 387 -3.10 -2.23 -12.78
N SER A 388 -3.27 -2.60 -14.04
CA SER A 388 -3.24 -4.01 -14.49
C SER A 388 -1.80 -4.48 -14.76
N GLY A 389 -1.58 -5.80 -14.79
CA GLY A 389 -0.25 -6.39 -14.92
C GLY A 389 -0.12 -7.72 -14.18
N SER A 390 1.11 -8.17 -13.97
CA SER A 390 1.43 -9.35 -13.15
C SER A 390 1.11 -9.15 -11.66
N ARG A 391 1.21 -7.91 -11.17
CA ARG A 391 0.88 -7.50 -9.80
C ARG A 391 -0.05 -6.30 -9.82
N PRO A 392 -1.35 -6.53 -9.94
CA PRO A 392 -2.30 -5.45 -10.07
C PRO A 392 -2.49 -4.70 -8.74
N CYS A 393 -2.76 -3.40 -8.81
CA CYS A 393 -3.00 -2.57 -7.63
C CYS A 393 -4.01 -1.44 -7.87
N TRP A 394 -4.72 -1.09 -6.81
CA TRP A 394 -5.66 0.01 -6.75
C TRP A 394 -4.95 1.27 -6.28
N CYS A 395 -5.02 2.34 -7.05
CA CYS A 395 -4.54 3.66 -6.67
C CYS A 395 -5.73 4.58 -6.44
N MET A 396 -6.17 4.70 -5.18
CA MET A 396 -7.34 5.48 -4.79
C MET A 396 -6.94 6.87 -4.31
N VAL A 397 -7.78 7.87 -4.57
CA VAL A 397 -7.50 9.26 -4.20
C VAL A 397 -8.36 9.66 -3.01
N PHE A 398 -7.70 10.02 -1.90
CA PHE A 398 -8.35 10.50 -0.68
C PHE A 398 -7.68 11.79 -0.21
N ARG A 399 -8.46 12.88 -0.08
CA ARG A 399 -7.97 14.17 0.44
C ARG A 399 -6.65 14.61 -0.25
N GLU A 400 -6.63 14.56 -1.58
CA GLU A 400 -5.45 14.87 -2.43
C GLU A 400 -4.22 13.96 -2.23
N ARG A 401 -4.38 12.81 -1.58
CA ARG A 401 -3.32 11.80 -1.42
C ARG A 401 -3.69 10.53 -2.15
N LEU A 402 -2.69 9.91 -2.76
CA LEU A 402 -2.82 8.61 -3.40
C LEU A 402 -2.60 7.50 -2.36
N ARG A 403 -3.47 6.49 -2.38
CA ARG A 403 -3.37 5.27 -1.59
C ARG A 403 -3.29 4.08 -2.52
N VAL A 404 -2.21 3.30 -2.39
CA VAL A 404 -1.95 2.14 -3.24
C VAL A 404 -2.27 0.87 -2.46
N HIS A 405 -3.19 0.07 -2.98
CA HIS A 405 -3.61 -1.21 -2.39
C HIS A 405 -3.41 -2.34 -3.40
N PRO A 406 -2.47 -3.28 -3.17
CA PRO A 406 -2.23 -4.40 -4.09
C PRO A 406 -3.38 -5.41 -4.08
N GLN A 407 -3.66 -6.05 -5.22
CA GLN A 407 -4.65 -7.12 -5.37
C GLN A 407 -3.96 -8.40 -5.88
N LEU A 408 -3.36 -9.17 -4.98
CA LEU A 408 -2.53 -10.32 -5.38
C LEU A 408 -3.27 -11.67 -5.34
N CYS A 409 -4.48 -11.71 -4.80
CA CYS A 409 -5.24 -12.93 -4.55
C CYS A 409 -5.49 -13.78 -5.82
N ASP A 410 -5.68 -13.12 -6.98
CA ASP A 410 -6.01 -13.77 -8.25
C ASP A 410 -4.86 -13.78 -9.26
N GLY A 411 -3.66 -13.34 -8.83
CA GLY A 411 -2.48 -13.21 -9.67
C GLY A 411 -2.60 -12.10 -10.72
N SER A 412 -2.06 -12.34 -11.91
CA SER A 412 -1.99 -11.34 -12.98
C SER A 412 -3.36 -11.03 -13.57
N ILE A 413 -3.67 -9.74 -13.70
CA ILE A 413 -4.88 -9.20 -14.33
C ILE A 413 -4.49 -8.55 -15.65
N VAL A 414 -5.15 -8.97 -16.74
CA VAL A 414 -4.87 -8.51 -18.10
C VAL A 414 -5.73 -7.31 -18.47
N ALA A 415 -7.01 -7.32 -18.08
CA ALA A 415 -7.97 -6.29 -18.47
C ALA A 415 -8.91 -5.97 -17.30
N PHE A 416 -9.27 -4.69 -17.17
CA PHE A 416 -10.11 -4.16 -16.10
C PHE A 416 -11.02 -3.05 -16.64
N THR A 417 -12.27 -3.00 -16.20
CA THR A 417 -13.15 -1.83 -16.41
C THR A 417 -14.20 -1.71 -15.30
N VAL A 418 -14.78 -0.52 -15.15
CA VAL A 418 -15.90 -0.26 -14.23
C VAL A 418 -17.16 -0.98 -14.69
N LEU A 419 -17.98 -1.48 -13.78
CA LEU A 419 -19.29 -2.06 -14.13
C LEU A 419 -20.33 -1.64 -13.09
N HIS A 420 -21.25 -0.80 -13.55
CA HIS A 420 -22.47 -0.46 -12.84
C HIS A 420 -23.65 -1.09 -13.57
N ASN A 421 -24.26 -2.08 -12.93
CA ASN A 421 -25.45 -2.81 -13.38
C ASN A 421 -26.40 -3.04 -12.19
N VAL A 422 -27.67 -3.37 -12.44
CA VAL A 422 -28.72 -3.69 -11.45
C VAL A 422 -28.24 -4.74 -10.43
N ASN A 423 -27.52 -5.76 -10.89
CA ASN A 423 -26.97 -6.83 -10.04
C ASN A 423 -25.60 -6.48 -9.41
N CYS A 424 -24.98 -5.40 -9.84
CA CYS A 424 -23.62 -5.00 -9.45
C CYS A 424 -23.52 -3.47 -9.42
N ASN A 425 -24.08 -2.86 -8.38
CA ASN A 425 -24.06 -1.41 -8.18
C ASN A 425 -22.63 -0.91 -7.94
N HIS A 426 -22.17 0.08 -8.72
CA HIS A 426 -20.83 0.66 -8.68
C HIS A 426 -19.69 -0.35 -8.45
N GLY A 427 -19.74 -1.48 -9.15
CA GLY A 427 -18.71 -2.51 -9.10
C GLY A 427 -17.73 -2.39 -10.25
N PHE A 428 -17.06 -3.51 -10.52
CA PHE A 428 -16.04 -3.61 -11.54
C PHE A 428 -15.97 -5.03 -12.10
N ILE A 429 -15.32 -5.15 -13.25
CA ILE A 429 -15.10 -6.39 -13.96
C ILE A 429 -13.65 -6.47 -14.39
N TYR A 430 -13.04 -7.64 -14.25
CA TYR A 430 -11.67 -7.87 -14.68
C TYR A 430 -11.48 -9.29 -15.20
N VAL A 431 -10.42 -9.46 -15.98
CA VAL A 431 -10.02 -10.73 -16.58
C VAL A 431 -8.59 -11.07 -16.14
N THR A 432 -8.43 -12.26 -15.56
CA THR A 432 -7.13 -12.79 -15.17
C THR A 432 -6.34 -13.29 -16.37
N SER A 433 -5.02 -13.42 -16.23
CA SER A 433 -4.14 -14.03 -17.25
C SER A 433 -4.52 -15.47 -17.64
N GLN A 434 -5.22 -16.18 -16.75
CA GLN A 434 -5.78 -17.52 -17.01
C GLN A 434 -7.05 -17.48 -17.87
N GLY A 435 -7.53 -16.29 -18.24
CA GLY A 435 -8.76 -16.11 -19.00
C GLY A 435 -10.02 -16.17 -18.14
N ILE A 436 -9.94 -16.06 -16.82
CA ILE A 436 -11.15 -16.06 -15.97
C ILE A 436 -11.65 -14.63 -15.82
N LEU A 437 -12.86 -14.37 -16.29
CA LEU A 437 -13.62 -13.14 -16.08
C LEU A 437 -14.41 -13.20 -14.77
N LYS A 438 -14.26 -12.15 -13.96
CA LYS A 438 -14.89 -11.97 -12.65
C LYS A 438 -15.59 -10.63 -12.56
N ILE A 439 -16.82 -10.64 -12.04
CA ILE A 439 -17.60 -9.45 -11.69
C ILE A 439 -17.53 -9.29 -10.18
N CYS A 440 -17.11 -8.13 -9.70
CA CYS A 440 -16.77 -7.92 -8.30
C CYS A 440 -17.24 -6.54 -7.81
N GLN A 441 -17.40 -6.44 -6.49
CA GLN A 441 -17.62 -5.19 -5.77
C GLN A 441 -16.60 -5.07 -4.66
N LEU A 442 -16.25 -3.84 -4.28
CA LEU A 442 -15.37 -3.62 -3.14
C LEU A 442 -16.15 -3.91 -1.84
N PRO A 443 -15.53 -4.54 -0.84
CA PRO A 443 -16.13 -4.69 0.48
C PRO A 443 -16.51 -3.33 1.07
N SER A 444 -17.79 -3.15 1.42
CA SER A 444 -18.34 -1.88 1.92
C SER A 444 -17.97 -1.57 3.37
N GLY A 445 -17.58 -2.58 4.16
CA GLY A 445 -17.18 -2.40 5.56
C GLY A 445 -15.77 -1.85 5.78
N SER A 446 -14.94 -1.80 4.73
CA SER A 446 -13.52 -1.44 4.82
C SER A 446 -13.28 0.03 4.50
N THR A 447 -12.38 0.67 5.24
CA THR A 447 -11.88 2.03 4.95
C THR A 447 -10.56 1.96 4.19
N TYR A 448 -10.48 2.62 3.04
CA TYR A 448 -9.33 2.58 2.14
C TYR A 448 -8.42 3.84 2.18
N ASP A 449 -8.71 4.84 3.03
CA ASP A 449 -7.90 6.08 3.19
C ASP A 449 -6.60 5.85 4.01
N ASN A 450 -6.46 4.70 4.67
CA ASN A 450 -5.23 4.32 5.37
C ASN A 450 -4.21 3.69 4.39
N TYR A 451 -2.94 3.54 4.81
CA TYR A 451 -1.93 2.85 4.00
C TYR A 451 -2.32 1.40 3.68
N TRP A 452 -2.97 0.72 4.63
CA TRP A 452 -3.60 -0.59 4.40
C TRP A 452 -5.12 -0.45 4.51
N PRO A 453 -5.91 -1.27 3.81
CA PRO A 453 -7.35 -1.32 4.02
C PRO A 453 -7.66 -1.76 5.46
N VAL A 454 -8.37 -0.93 6.20
CA VAL A 454 -8.73 -1.20 7.61
C VAL A 454 -10.24 -1.31 7.74
N GLN A 455 -10.71 -2.43 8.27
CA GLN A 455 -12.06 -2.52 8.79
C GLN A 455 -12.00 -2.16 10.28
N LYS A 456 -12.70 -1.10 10.70
CA LYS A 456 -12.86 -0.82 12.14
C LYS A 456 -13.99 -1.69 12.66
N VAL A 457 -13.63 -2.91 13.01
CA VAL A 457 -14.56 -4.02 13.07
C VAL A 457 -15.57 -3.93 14.24
N ILE A 458 -15.20 -3.41 15.41
CA ILE A 458 -16.11 -3.38 16.58
C ILE A 458 -15.83 -2.13 17.42
N PRO A 459 -16.84 -1.30 17.76
CA PRO A 459 -16.73 -0.42 18.92
C PRO A 459 -16.77 -1.29 20.17
N LEU A 460 -15.61 -1.80 20.60
CA LEU A 460 -15.49 -2.69 21.75
C LEU A 460 -16.04 -2.06 23.05
N LYS A 461 -16.09 -0.71 23.11
CA LYS A 461 -16.45 0.09 24.30
C LYS A 461 -15.67 -0.34 25.55
N ALA A 462 -14.49 -0.91 25.33
CA ALA A 462 -13.62 -1.55 26.30
C ALA A 462 -12.18 -1.45 25.77
N THR A 463 -11.19 -1.52 26.65
CA THR A 463 -9.77 -1.46 26.30
C THR A 463 -9.28 -2.86 25.92
N PRO A 464 -8.88 -3.11 24.66
CA PRO A 464 -8.30 -4.39 24.27
C PRO A 464 -6.85 -4.51 24.77
N HIS A 465 -6.51 -5.66 25.35
CA HIS A 465 -5.16 -5.92 25.88
C HIS A 465 -4.38 -6.92 25.02
N GLN A 466 -5.00 -8.05 24.65
CA GLN A 466 -4.34 -9.08 23.87
C GLN A 466 -5.32 -9.93 23.07
N ILE A 467 -4.96 -10.23 21.82
CA ILE A 467 -5.72 -11.08 20.90
C ILE A 467 -4.88 -12.31 20.49
N THR A 468 -5.55 -13.44 20.24
CA THR A 468 -4.94 -14.63 19.66
C THR A 468 -5.84 -15.18 18.56
N TYR A 469 -5.28 -15.87 17.56
CA TYR A 469 -6.06 -16.48 16.47
C TYR A 469 -6.15 -17.98 16.67
N PHE A 470 -7.38 -18.50 16.72
CA PHE A 470 -7.67 -19.93 16.76
C PHE A 470 -8.03 -20.43 15.36
N ALA A 471 -7.00 -20.82 14.61
CA ALA A 471 -7.12 -21.21 13.20
C ALA A 471 -8.13 -22.34 12.96
N GLU A 472 -8.10 -23.42 13.74
CA GLU A 472 -8.97 -24.59 13.55
C GLU A 472 -10.47 -24.27 13.64
N LYS A 473 -10.84 -23.25 14.42
CA LYS A 473 -12.24 -22.84 14.66
C LYS A 473 -12.58 -21.49 14.02
N ASN A 474 -11.61 -20.81 13.43
CA ASN A 474 -11.72 -19.43 12.93
C ASN A 474 -12.23 -18.42 14.00
N LEU A 475 -11.77 -18.57 15.25
CA LEU A 475 -12.16 -17.72 16.37
C LEU A 475 -11.02 -16.80 16.81
N TYR A 476 -11.37 -15.66 17.41
CA TYR A 476 -10.42 -14.67 17.92
C TYR A 476 -10.74 -14.34 19.39
N PRO A 477 -10.16 -15.08 20.34
CA PRO A 477 -10.19 -14.71 21.75
C PRO A 477 -9.45 -13.40 22.00
N LEU A 478 -10.12 -12.46 22.68
CA LEU A 478 -9.64 -11.11 22.98
C LEU A 478 -9.84 -10.80 24.47
N ILE A 479 -8.76 -10.43 25.17
CA ILE A 479 -8.83 -9.86 26.51
C ILE A 479 -9.26 -8.39 26.38
N VAL A 480 -10.28 -8.00 27.12
CA VAL A 480 -10.70 -6.62 27.26
C VAL A 480 -10.86 -6.23 28.73
N SER A 481 -10.67 -4.95 29.05
CA SER A 481 -11.05 -4.39 30.34
C SER A 481 -12.11 -3.29 30.19
N VAL A 482 -13.01 -3.22 31.16
CA VAL A 482 -14.08 -2.22 31.21
C VAL A 482 -13.96 -1.46 32.54
N PRO A 483 -13.97 -0.12 32.51
CA PRO A 483 -13.99 0.68 33.73
C PRO A 483 -15.38 0.59 34.40
N VAL A 484 -15.41 0.12 35.65
CA VAL A 484 -16.62 -0.03 36.46
C VAL A 484 -16.51 0.83 37.72
N LEU A 485 -17.55 1.61 38.01
CA LEU A 485 -17.63 2.41 39.24
C LEU A 485 -18.05 1.52 40.40
N LYS A 486 -17.16 1.35 41.38
CA LYS A 486 -17.45 0.64 42.64
C LYS A 486 -17.33 1.61 43.83
N PRO A 487 -18.24 1.53 44.82
CA PRO A 487 -18.11 2.34 46.03
C PRO A 487 -16.87 1.91 46.84
N LEU A 488 -16.22 2.88 47.49
CA LEU A 488 -14.93 2.71 48.17
C LEU A 488 -14.94 1.58 49.19
N ASN A 489 -16.05 1.40 49.91
CA ASN A 489 -16.21 0.32 50.88
C ASN A 489 -16.02 -1.08 50.27
N GLN A 490 -16.51 -1.30 49.04
CA GLN A 490 -16.33 -2.55 48.32
C GLN A 490 -14.88 -2.72 47.84
N VAL A 491 -14.24 -1.64 47.39
CA VAL A 491 -12.83 -1.66 46.98
C VAL A 491 -11.92 -1.99 48.17
N LEU A 492 -12.13 -1.34 49.32
CA LEU A 492 -11.36 -1.62 50.53
C LEU A 492 -11.59 -3.05 51.04
N SER A 493 -12.82 -3.55 50.96
CA SER A 493 -13.13 -4.94 51.36
C SER A 493 -12.43 -5.97 50.48
N LEU A 494 -12.08 -5.64 49.23
CA LEU A 494 -11.34 -6.51 48.31
C LEU A 494 -9.81 -6.51 48.57
N LEU A 495 -9.29 -5.50 49.27
CA LEU A 495 -7.87 -5.39 49.63
C LEU A 495 -7.53 -6.10 50.96
N ILE A 496 -8.54 -6.37 51.79
CA ILE A 496 -8.36 -7.05 53.07
C ILE A 496 -8.35 -8.57 52.83
N ASP A 497 -7.20 -9.19 53.03
CA ASP A 497 -7.02 -10.63 52.91
C ASP A 497 -7.89 -11.38 53.94
N GLN A 498 -8.56 -12.45 53.51
CA GLN A 498 -9.42 -13.29 54.36
C GLN A 498 -8.64 -14.13 55.40
N GLU A 499 -7.30 -14.09 55.42
CA GLU A 499 -6.49 -14.98 56.28
C GLU A 499 -5.67 -14.30 57.37
N VAL A 500 -5.61 -12.97 57.44
CA VAL A 500 -4.92 -12.27 58.55
C VAL A 500 -5.84 -11.20 59.11
N GLY A 501 -6.43 -11.50 60.27
CA GLY A 501 -7.34 -10.63 61.02
C GLY A 501 -6.70 -9.37 61.62
N HIS A 502 -5.89 -8.64 60.86
CA HIS A 502 -5.55 -7.26 61.18
C HIS A 502 -6.66 -6.36 60.63
N GLN A 503 -7.65 -6.10 61.50
CA GLN A 503 -8.53 -4.96 61.34
C GLN A 503 -7.62 -3.72 61.25
N ILE A 504 -7.45 -3.16 60.05
CA ILE A 504 -7.06 -1.76 59.95
C ILE A 504 -8.27 -1.02 60.51
N ASP A 505 -8.13 -0.45 61.71
CA ASP A 505 -9.13 0.38 62.34
C ASP A 505 -9.58 1.46 61.36
N ASN A 506 -10.76 1.27 60.75
CA ASN A 506 -11.41 2.20 59.81
C ASN A 506 -11.91 3.48 60.52
N HIS A 507 -11.23 3.94 61.56
CA HIS A 507 -11.78 4.85 62.56
C HIS A 507 -11.85 6.33 62.14
N ASN A 508 -11.53 6.71 60.89
CA ASN A 508 -11.52 8.12 60.47
C ASN A 508 -12.22 8.45 59.14
N LEU A 509 -12.94 7.52 58.49
CA LEU A 509 -13.66 7.82 57.24
C LEU A 509 -15.15 8.11 57.51
N SER A 510 -15.66 9.24 57.02
CA SER A 510 -17.08 9.59 57.14
C SER A 510 -17.96 8.66 56.30
N SER A 511 -19.23 8.51 56.66
CA SER A 511 -20.20 7.71 55.88
C SER A 511 -20.33 8.21 54.43
N VAL A 512 -20.08 9.49 54.18
CA VAL A 512 -20.07 10.10 52.84
C VAL A 512 -18.83 9.66 52.04
N ASP A 513 -17.67 9.51 52.69
CA ASP A 513 -16.44 9.09 52.04
C ASP A 513 -16.47 7.60 51.63
N LEU A 514 -17.16 6.74 52.39
CA LEU A 514 -17.37 5.33 52.03
C LEU A 514 -18.25 5.12 50.80
N HIS A 515 -19.10 6.09 50.46
CA HIS A 515 -19.97 6.05 49.26
C HIS A 515 -19.32 6.72 48.04
N ARG A 516 -18.10 7.28 48.16
CA ARG A 516 -17.37 7.76 46.99
C ARG A 516 -17.09 6.60 46.05
N THR A 517 -17.39 6.78 44.78
CA THR A 517 -17.16 5.80 43.74
C THR A 517 -15.73 5.91 43.21
N TYR A 518 -15.09 4.76 43.07
CA TYR A 518 -13.78 4.59 42.45
C TYR A 518 -13.95 3.78 41.18
N THR A 519 -13.16 4.12 40.16
CA THR A 519 -13.14 3.36 38.91
C THR A 519 -12.19 2.18 39.09
N VAL A 520 -12.70 0.97 38.89
CA VAL A 520 -11.94 -0.28 38.91
C VAL A 520 -12.07 -0.92 37.53
N GLU A 521 -10.99 -1.47 36.99
CA GLU A 521 -11.02 -2.22 35.75
C GLU A 521 -11.51 -3.64 36.00
N GLU A 522 -12.57 -4.07 35.31
CA GLU A 522 -13.00 -5.47 35.27
C GLU A 522 -12.59 -6.10 33.94
N TYR A 523 -12.02 -7.29 34.01
CA TYR A 523 -11.50 -8.00 32.84
C TYR A 523 -12.47 -9.08 32.37
N GLU A 524 -12.56 -9.24 31.06
CA GLU A 524 -13.29 -10.34 30.44
C GLU A 524 -12.59 -10.79 29.15
N VAL A 525 -12.77 -12.06 28.79
CA VAL A 525 -12.29 -12.60 27.50
C VAL A 525 -13.47 -12.78 26.58
N ARG A 526 -13.50 -12.03 25.48
CA ARG A 526 -14.52 -12.12 24.42
C ARG A 526 -14.03 -13.03 23.30
N ILE A 527 -14.85 -14.00 22.90
CA ILE A 527 -14.58 -14.87 21.75
C ILE A 527 -15.27 -14.27 20.53
N LEU A 528 -14.48 -13.70 19.63
CA LEU A 528 -14.99 -13.07 18.42
C LEU A 528 -14.97 -14.05 17.24
N GLU A 529 -16.00 -14.00 16.39
CA GLU A 529 -16.06 -14.75 15.13
C GLU A 529 -16.43 -13.79 13.99
N PRO A 530 -15.73 -13.85 12.84
CA PRO A 530 -16.16 -13.15 11.64
C PRO A 530 -17.29 -13.93 10.95
N ASP A 531 -18.44 -13.29 10.70
CA ASP A 531 -19.62 -13.94 10.11
C ASP A 531 -19.36 -14.42 8.67
N ARG A 532 -18.59 -13.63 7.88
CA ARG A 532 -18.05 -13.91 6.52
C ARG A 532 -16.85 -13.01 6.22
N ALA A 533 -16.12 -13.24 5.12
CA ALA A 533 -15.07 -12.32 4.65
C ALA A 533 -15.67 -10.91 4.40
N GLY A 534 -15.28 -9.93 5.22
CA GLY A 534 -15.80 -8.56 5.17
C GLY A 534 -17.16 -8.35 5.88
N GLY A 535 -17.71 -9.37 6.53
CA GLY A 535 -18.91 -9.25 7.37
C GLY A 535 -18.65 -8.58 8.73
N PRO A 536 -19.70 -8.25 9.50
CA PRO A 536 -19.55 -7.77 10.87
C PRO A 536 -19.00 -8.89 11.75
N TRP A 537 -18.21 -8.51 12.75
CA TRP A 537 -17.74 -9.49 13.73
C TRP A 537 -18.68 -9.53 14.92
N GLN A 538 -18.88 -10.73 15.44
CA GLN A 538 -19.82 -10.97 16.52
C GLN A 538 -19.10 -11.60 17.71
N THR A 539 -19.43 -11.14 18.91
CA THR A 539 -19.02 -11.83 20.14
C THR A 539 -19.90 -13.07 20.32
N ARG A 540 -19.30 -14.25 20.21
CA ARG A 540 -20.00 -15.54 20.36
C ARG A 540 -20.08 -16.00 21.81
N ALA A 541 -19.10 -15.64 22.62
CA ALA A 541 -19.06 -15.95 24.04
C ALA A 541 -18.23 -14.91 24.80
N THR A 542 -18.53 -14.75 26.08
CA THR A 542 -17.79 -13.88 27.01
C THR A 542 -17.47 -14.67 28.27
N ILE A 543 -16.21 -14.63 28.69
CA ILE A 543 -15.71 -15.26 29.91
C ILE A 543 -15.33 -14.13 30.88
N PRO A 544 -16.20 -13.79 31.86
CA PRO A 544 -15.89 -12.75 32.84
C PRO A 544 -14.84 -13.26 33.84
N MET A 545 -13.90 -12.40 34.22
CA MET A 545 -12.97 -12.69 35.32
C MET A 545 -13.62 -12.38 36.68
N GLN A 546 -13.04 -12.89 37.76
CA GLN A 546 -13.49 -12.57 39.11
C GLN A 546 -13.14 -11.13 39.50
N SER A 547 -13.71 -10.63 40.61
CA SER A 547 -13.38 -9.30 41.11
C SER A 547 -11.90 -9.22 41.47
N SER A 548 -11.23 -8.14 41.05
CA SER A 548 -9.79 -7.93 41.22
C SER A 548 -8.90 -8.94 40.47
N GLU A 549 -9.46 -9.77 39.59
CA GLU A 549 -8.73 -10.69 38.74
C GLU A 549 -8.49 -10.07 37.36
N ASN A 550 -7.23 -9.79 37.04
CA ASN A 550 -6.81 -9.25 35.76
C ASN A 550 -6.39 -10.39 34.83
N ALA A 551 -6.99 -10.48 33.65
CA ALA A 551 -6.52 -11.39 32.60
C ALA A 551 -5.24 -10.82 31.96
N LEU A 552 -4.13 -11.55 32.07
CA LEU A 552 -2.82 -11.09 31.60
C LEU A 552 -2.43 -11.68 30.24
N THR A 553 -2.82 -12.94 29.98
CA THR A 553 -2.48 -13.61 28.73
C THR A 553 -3.57 -14.57 28.29
N VAL A 554 -3.79 -14.64 26.98
CA VAL A 554 -4.67 -15.60 26.31
C VAL A 554 -3.92 -16.25 25.15
N ARG A 555 -3.90 -17.59 25.12
CA ARG A 555 -3.20 -18.37 24.08
C ARG A 555 -4.00 -19.60 23.70
N VAL A 556 -4.01 -19.91 22.41
CA VAL A 556 -4.40 -21.23 21.93
C VAL A 556 -3.22 -22.18 22.13
N VAL A 557 -3.42 -23.26 22.87
CA VAL A 557 -2.39 -24.22 23.22
C VAL A 557 -2.81 -25.64 22.84
N THR A 558 -1.93 -26.37 22.17
CA THR A 558 -2.13 -27.79 21.89
C THR A 558 -1.38 -28.62 22.92
N LEU A 559 -2.12 -29.40 23.71
CA LEU A 559 -1.60 -30.21 24.81
C LEU A 559 -1.82 -31.70 24.52
N PHE A 560 -0.83 -32.53 24.83
CA PHE A 560 -0.94 -33.97 24.75
C PHE A 560 -1.60 -34.49 26.02
N ASN A 561 -2.80 -35.03 25.88
CA ASN A 561 -3.53 -35.65 26.97
C ASN A 561 -2.94 -37.05 27.24
N THR A 562 -2.35 -37.20 28.42
CA THR A 562 -1.68 -38.44 28.83
C THR A 562 -2.63 -39.61 29.05
N THR A 563 -3.91 -39.35 29.32
CA THR A 563 -4.96 -40.34 29.56
C THR A 563 -5.57 -40.84 28.25
N THR A 564 -5.98 -39.93 27.37
CA THR A 564 -6.60 -40.27 26.07
C THR A 564 -5.57 -40.60 24.99
N LYS A 565 -4.31 -40.20 25.18
CA LYS A 565 -3.21 -40.29 24.20
C LYS A 565 -3.43 -39.46 22.93
N GLU A 566 -4.26 -38.42 23.02
CA GLU A 566 -4.54 -37.51 21.90
C GLU A 566 -4.06 -36.09 22.20
N ASN A 567 -3.84 -35.31 21.14
CA ASN A 567 -3.56 -33.89 21.26
C ASN A 567 -4.87 -33.10 21.30
N GLU A 568 -5.05 -32.29 22.33
CA GLU A 568 -6.21 -31.43 22.54
C GLU A 568 -5.79 -29.97 22.38
N THR A 569 -6.47 -29.24 21.49
CA THR A 569 -6.27 -27.80 21.34
C THR A 569 -7.27 -27.06 22.25
N LEU A 570 -6.74 -26.36 23.25
CA LEU A 570 -7.50 -25.67 24.28
C LEU A 570 -7.17 -24.16 24.28
N LEU A 571 -8.09 -23.37 24.81
CA LEU A 571 -7.87 -21.96 25.11
C LEU A 571 -7.33 -21.83 26.54
N ALA A 572 -6.10 -21.35 26.68
CA ALA A 572 -5.47 -21.13 27.98
C ALA A 572 -5.45 -19.64 28.33
N ILE A 573 -5.94 -19.30 29.52
CA ILE A 573 -5.96 -17.95 30.08
C ILE A 573 -5.16 -17.94 31.38
N GLY A 574 -4.25 -16.97 31.49
CA GLY A 574 -3.46 -16.71 32.68
C GLY A 574 -3.90 -15.39 33.31
N THR A 575 -4.17 -15.42 34.61
CA THR A 575 -4.67 -14.26 35.35
C THR A 575 -3.80 -13.93 36.57
N ALA A 576 -4.02 -12.75 37.13
CA ALA A 576 -3.46 -12.33 38.41
C ALA A 576 -4.47 -11.56 39.24
N TYR A 577 -4.53 -11.83 40.54
CA TYR A 577 -5.27 -11.04 41.50
C TYR A 577 -4.43 -9.83 41.91
N VAL A 578 -4.91 -8.63 41.59
CA VAL A 578 -4.21 -7.36 41.88
C VAL A 578 -4.92 -6.68 43.06
N GLN A 579 -4.36 -6.86 44.25
CA GLN A 579 -4.96 -6.40 45.53
C GLN A 579 -4.03 -5.42 46.28
N GLY A 580 -3.21 -4.66 45.54
CA GLY A 580 -2.21 -3.76 46.12
C GLY A 580 -0.84 -4.43 46.30
N GLU A 581 0.15 -3.65 46.70
CA GLU A 581 1.55 -4.09 46.83
C GLU A 581 1.78 -4.97 48.07
N ASP A 582 1.07 -4.69 49.16
CA ASP A 582 1.23 -5.40 50.45
C ASP A 582 0.64 -6.81 50.43
N VAL A 583 -0.21 -7.14 49.45
CA VAL A 583 -0.86 -8.45 49.32
C VAL A 583 -0.05 -9.32 48.36
N ALA A 584 0.25 -10.55 48.78
CA ALA A 584 0.99 -11.48 47.95
C ALA A 584 0.22 -11.80 46.66
N ALA A 585 0.86 -11.56 45.50
CA ALA A 585 0.26 -11.82 44.21
C ALA A 585 -0.10 -13.32 44.05
N ARG A 586 -1.37 -13.58 43.74
CA ARG A 586 -1.90 -14.89 43.33
C ARG A 586 -2.29 -14.84 41.87
N GLY A 587 -2.28 -15.97 41.18
CA GLY A 587 -2.73 -16.05 39.80
C GLY A 587 -3.50 -17.33 39.54
N ARG A 588 -4.35 -17.34 38.52
CA ARG A 588 -5.15 -18.51 38.14
C ARG A 588 -4.81 -18.93 36.72
N VAL A 589 -4.76 -20.24 36.50
CA VAL A 589 -4.69 -20.83 35.16
C VAL A 589 -6.05 -21.41 34.83
N LEU A 590 -6.60 -20.99 33.69
CA LEU A 590 -7.88 -21.46 33.17
C LEU A 590 -7.65 -22.14 31.83
N LEU A 591 -8.22 -23.34 31.64
CA LEU A 591 -8.28 -24.00 30.34
C LEU A 591 -9.73 -24.18 29.92
N PHE A 592 -10.03 -23.77 28.70
CA PHE A 592 -11.35 -23.89 28.11
C PHE A 592 -11.30 -24.74 26.84
N SER A 593 -12.28 -25.61 26.68
CA SER A 593 -12.56 -26.30 25.42
C SER A 593 -13.58 -25.51 24.61
N THR A 594 -13.34 -25.39 23.31
CA THR A 594 -14.25 -24.70 22.38
C THR A 594 -14.93 -25.72 21.48
N GLY A 595 -16.24 -25.87 21.63
CA GLY A 595 -17.04 -26.83 20.87
C GLY A 595 -18.52 -26.69 21.22
N ARG A 596 -19.40 -27.07 20.29
CA ARG A 596 -20.84 -27.14 20.59
C ARG A 596 -21.06 -28.34 21.50
N ASN A 597 -21.37 -28.08 22.76
CA ASN A 597 -21.64 -29.14 23.72
C ASN A 597 -22.95 -29.83 23.34
N ALA A 598 -23.01 -31.17 23.37
CA ALA A 598 -24.19 -31.93 22.95
C ALA A 598 -25.41 -31.61 23.84
N ASP A 599 -25.15 -31.30 25.11
CA ASP A 599 -26.18 -31.00 26.11
C ASP A 599 -26.62 -29.53 26.11
N ASN A 600 -25.81 -28.60 25.58
CA ASN A 600 -26.15 -27.17 25.56
C ASN A 600 -25.51 -26.44 24.36
N PRO A 601 -26.15 -26.48 23.17
CA PRO A 601 -25.58 -25.96 21.93
C PRO A 601 -25.35 -24.45 21.91
N GLN A 602 -25.88 -23.70 22.89
CA GLN A 602 -25.63 -22.27 23.06
C GLN A 602 -24.28 -21.97 23.73
N ASN A 603 -23.69 -22.91 24.46
CA ASN A 603 -22.45 -22.67 25.19
C ASN A 603 -21.25 -23.08 24.33
N LEU A 604 -20.64 -22.10 23.64
CA LEU A 604 -19.51 -22.33 22.75
C LEU A 604 -18.23 -22.74 23.49
N VAL A 605 -18.12 -22.35 24.75
CA VAL A 605 -16.91 -22.48 25.56
C VAL A 605 -17.25 -23.17 26.87
N THR A 606 -16.48 -24.19 27.24
CA THR A 606 -16.65 -24.93 28.50
C THR A 606 -15.35 -24.92 29.29
N GLU A 607 -15.40 -24.55 30.57
CA GLU A 607 -14.24 -24.61 31.47
C GLU A 607 -13.90 -26.07 31.75
N VAL A 608 -12.67 -26.47 31.45
CA VAL A 608 -12.17 -27.85 31.66
C VAL A 608 -11.24 -27.91 32.86
N TYR A 609 -10.51 -26.84 33.12
CA TYR A 609 -9.57 -26.76 34.23
C TYR A 609 -9.47 -25.35 34.78
N SER A 610 -9.40 -25.27 36.11
CA SER A 610 -9.18 -24.03 36.84
C SER A 610 -8.37 -24.33 38.10
N LYS A 611 -7.22 -23.66 38.25
CA LYS A 611 -6.42 -23.76 39.48
C LYS A 611 -5.69 -22.46 39.78
N GLU A 612 -5.76 -22.05 41.05
CA GLU A 612 -4.96 -20.96 41.60
C GLU A 612 -3.55 -21.44 41.91
N LEU A 613 -2.57 -20.61 41.57
CA LEU A 613 -1.14 -20.82 41.76
C LEU A 613 -0.55 -19.60 42.49
N LYS A 614 0.60 -19.81 43.13
CA LYS A 614 1.33 -18.75 43.82
C LYS A 614 2.07 -17.89 42.80
N GLY A 615 1.82 -16.59 42.79
CA GLY A 615 2.37 -15.64 41.81
C GLY A 615 1.47 -15.45 40.60
N ALA A 616 1.56 -14.26 39.99
CA ALA A 616 0.84 -13.90 38.78
C ALA A 616 1.19 -14.84 37.60
N ILE A 617 0.17 -15.24 36.82
CA ILE A 617 0.38 -16.01 35.59
C ILE A 617 0.57 -15.04 34.43
N SER A 618 1.80 -14.60 34.20
CA SER A 618 2.08 -13.55 33.23
C SER A 618 2.16 -14.07 31.78
N ALA A 619 2.59 -15.31 31.57
CA ALA A 619 2.77 -15.89 30.25
C ALA A 619 2.48 -17.39 30.22
N LEU A 620 1.95 -17.85 29.08
CA LEU A 620 1.58 -19.24 28.80
C LEU A 620 2.05 -19.61 27.39
N ALA A 621 2.46 -20.86 27.17
CA ALA A 621 2.66 -21.41 25.83
C ALA A 621 2.61 -22.93 25.80
N SER A 622 2.35 -23.49 24.61
CA SER A 622 2.52 -24.91 24.34
C SER A 622 3.97 -25.23 23.96
N LEU A 623 4.51 -26.29 24.57
CA LEU A 623 5.84 -26.82 24.30
C LEU A 623 5.75 -28.33 24.13
N GLN A 624 5.83 -28.83 22.89
CA GLN A 624 5.80 -30.27 22.58
C GLN A 624 4.66 -31.01 23.30
N GLY A 625 3.44 -30.47 23.26
CA GLY A 625 2.27 -31.06 23.93
C GLY A 625 2.20 -30.83 25.45
N HIS A 626 3.07 -30.02 26.02
CA HIS A 626 3.06 -29.66 27.44
C HIS A 626 2.71 -28.17 27.60
N LEU A 627 2.17 -27.79 28.77
CA LEU A 627 1.84 -26.40 29.07
C LEU A 627 2.97 -25.76 29.87
N LEU A 628 3.63 -24.76 29.30
CA LEU A 628 4.64 -23.96 29.99
C LEU A 628 3.96 -22.74 30.63
N ILE A 629 4.15 -22.58 31.93
CA ILE A 629 3.51 -21.54 32.75
C ILE A 629 4.60 -20.69 33.41
N ALA A 630 4.57 -19.38 33.19
CA ALA A 630 5.34 -18.40 33.96
C ALA A 630 4.48 -17.93 35.15
N SER A 631 4.86 -18.34 36.35
CA SER A 631 4.14 -18.09 37.60
C SER A 631 5.07 -17.30 38.54
N GLY A 632 4.91 -15.97 38.54
CA GLY A 632 5.86 -15.06 39.16
C GLY A 632 7.31 -15.31 38.68
N PRO A 633 8.27 -15.56 39.59
CA PRO A 633 9.67 -15.81 39.24
C PRO A 633 9.97 -17.26 38.81
N LYS A 634 8.97 -18.15 38.80
CA LYS A 634 9.12 -19.57 38.47
C LYS A 634 8.55 -19.86 37.09
N ILE A 635 9.25 -20.69 36.33
CA ILE A 635 8.77 -21.18 35.04
C ILE A 635 8.62 -22.68 35.14
N ILE A 636 7.40 -23.17 34.98
CA ILE A 636 7.03 -24.55 35.28
C ILE A 636 6.36 -25.16 34.06
N LEU A 637 6.90 -26.29 33.61
CA LEU A 637 6.33 -27.10 32.54
C LEU A 637 5.39 -28.15 33.15
N HIS A 638 4.17 -28.22 32.64
CA HIS A 638 3.12 -29.11 33.14
C HIS A 638 2.67 -30.12 32.08
N LYS A 639 2.41 -31.36 32.51
CA LYS A 639 1.71 -32.41 31.75
C LYS A 639 0.22 -32.31 31.96
N TRP A 640 -0.55 -32.51 30.89
CA TRP A 640 -2.00 -32.55 30.90
C TRP A 640 -2.52 -34.00 30.98
N THR A 641 -3.44 -34.26 31.92
CA THR A 641 -4.09 -35.58 32.09
C THR A 641 -5.52 -35.62 31.56
N GLY A 642 -6.05 -34.51 31.05
CA GLY A 642 -7.48 -34.34 30.73
C GLY A 642 -8.29 -33.70 31.87
N THR A 643 -7.79 -33.78 33.10
CA THR A 643 -8.45 -33.21 34.29
C THR A 643 -7.52 -32.38 35.16
N GLU A 644 -6.22 -32.66 35.15
CA GLU A 644 -5.23 -32.03 36.01
C GLU A 644 -3.96 -31.63 35.26
N LEU A 645 -3.28 -30.59 35.78
CA LEU A 645 -1.95 -30.18 35.34
C LEU A 645 -0.90 -30.58 36.37
N ASN A 646 0.02 -31.47 35.95
CA ASN A 646 1.10 -31.98 36.80
C ASN A 646 2.44 -31.40 36.39
N GLY A 647 3.12 -30.69 37.29
CA GLY A 647 4.43 -30.11 37.04
C GLY A 647 5.50 -31.19 36.85
N ILE A 648 6.26 -31.10 35.75
CA ILE A 648 7.33 -32.04 35.40
C ILE A 648 8.73 -31.46 35.50
N ALA A 649 8.86 -30.17 35.21
CA ALA A 649 10.12 -29.47 35.21
C ALA A 649 9.88 -28.04 35.63
N PHE A 650 10.84 -27.47 36.34
CA PHE A 650 10.80 -26.06 36.71
C PHE A 650 12.18 -25.44 36.52
N TYR A 651 12.18 -24.12 36.37
CA TYR A 651 13.36 -23.30 36.36
C TYR A 651 13.15 -22.14 37.34
N ASP A 652 14.00 -22.09 38.37
CA ASP A 652 13.95 -21.10 39.45
C ASP A 652 14.99 -19.99 39.20
N ALA A 653 14.53 -18.73 39.10
CA ALA A 653 15.28 -17.47 38.90
C ALA A 653 15.93 -17.26 37.51
N PRO A 654 15.91 -16.06 36.87
CA PRO A 654 15.39 -14.74 37.26
C PRO A 654 14.83 -13.90 36.07
N PRO A 655 13.60 -14.14 35.61
CA PRO A 655 12.78 -12.98 35.30
C PRO A 655 12.19 -12.49 36.62
N LEU A 656 12.36 -11.21 36.96
CA LEU A 656 11.49 -10.60 37.96
C LEU A 656 10.03 -10.76 37.54
N TYR A 657 9.77 -10.57 36.24
CA TYR A 657 8.46 -10.70 35.64
C TYR A 657 8.59 -11.02 34.14
N VAL A 658 8.08 -12.18 33.71
CA VAL A 658 8.09 -12.56 32.30
C VAL A 658 7.05 -11.73 31.55
N VAL A 659 7.52 -10.78 30.73
CA VAL A 659 6.67 -9.95 29.85
C VAL A 659 6.37 -10.67 28.54
N SER A 660 7.33 -11.46 28.05
CA SER A 660 7.24 -12.13 26.76
C SER A 660 7.77 -13.56 26.84
N LEU A 661 7.06 -14.49 26.21
CA LEU A 661 7.43 -15.90 26.15
C LEU A 661 7.12 -16.44 24.75
N ASN A 662 8.15 -16.89 24.06
CA ASN A 662 8.04 -17.46 22.71
C ASN A 662 8.81 -18.76 22.60
N ILE A 663 8.33 -19.65 21.73
CA ILE A 663 8.86 -21.00 21.58
C ILE A 663 9.10 -21.32 20.09
N VAL A 664 10.23 -21.98 19.82
CA VAL A 664 10.56 -22.62 18.54
C VAL A 664 11.08 -24.01 18.83
N LYS A 665 10.37 -25.04 18.35
CA LYS A 665 10.72 -26.45 18.61
C LYS A 665 10.84 -26.72 20.13
N ASN A 666 12.05 -26.91 20.63
CA ASN A 666 12.38 -27.11 22.04
C ASN A 666 13.12 -25.91 22.69
N PHE A 667 13.29 -24.83 21.94
CA PHE A 667 13.93 -23.60 22.42
C PHE A 667 12.88 -22.63 22.94
N ILE A 668 13.18 -22.01 24.07
CA ILE A 668 12.29 -21.09 24.78
C ILE A 668 13.04 -19.76 24.92
N LEU A 669 12.41 -18.68 24.50
CA LEU A 669 12.89 -17.32 24.69
C LEU A 669 11.97 -16.60 25.66
N LEU A 670 12.57 -16.03 26.71
CA LEU A 670 11.88 -15.26 27.73
C LEU A 670 12.40 -13.83 27.72
N GLY A 671 11.48 -12.87 27.78
CA GLY A 671 11.79 -11.47 28.05
C GLY A 671 11.41 -11.11 29.48
N ASP A 672 12.36 -10.58 30.23
CA ASP A 672 12.15 -10.05 31.57
C ASP A 672 11.97 -8.53 31.56
N ILE A 673 11.11 -8.03 32.45
CA ILE A 673 10.83 -6.61 32.60
C ILE A 673 12.08 -5.72 32.82
N HIS A 674 13.17 -6.22 33.44
CA HIS A 674 14.38 -5.43 33.73
C HIS A 674 15.72 -6.10 33.38
N LYS A 675 15.73 -7.41 33.21
CA LYS A 675 16.92 -8.26 33.02
C LYS A 675 17.01 -8.83 31.60
N SER A 676 16.54 -8.09 30.60
CA SER A 676 16.71 -8.44 29.19
C SER A 676 16.13 -9.83 28.88
N ILE A 677 16.86 -10.67 28.14
CA ILE A 677 16.37 -11.95 27.63
C ILE A 677 17.11 -13.17 28.18
N TYR A 678 16.36 -14.27 28.30
CA TYR A 678 16.86 -15.60 28.68
C TYR A 678 16.53 -16.62 27.60
N PHE A 679 17.55 -17.41 27.22
CA PHE A 679 17.43 -18.44 26.20
C PHE A 679 17.58 -19.82 26.84
N LEU A 680 16.48 -20.57 26.88
CA LEU A 680 16.39 -21.89 27.49
C LEU A 680 16.16 -22.97 26.43
N SER A 681 16.50 -24.20 26.78
CA SER A 681 16.19 -25.40 26.01
C SER A 681 15.55 -26.45 26.89
N TRP A 682 14.46 -27.01 26.38
CA TRP A 682 13.82 -28.18 26.94
C TRP A 682 14.52 -29.45 26.48
N LYS A 683 14.91 -30.26 27.47
CA LYS A 683 15.40 -31.62 27.24
C LYS A 683 14.42 -32.61 27.85
N GLU A 684 13.78 -33.37 26.98
CA GLU A 684 12.87 -34.45 27.38
C GLU A 684 13.62 -35.54 28.17
N GLN A 685 14.85 -35.87 27.74
CA GLN A 685 15.76 -36.72 28.49
C GLN A 685 16.19 -36.00 29.78
N GLY A 686 15.70 -36.51 30.92
CA GLY A 686 15.95 -35.95 32.25
C GLY A 686 14.90 -34.95 32.72
N ALA A 687 13.89 -34.61 31.90
CA ALA A 687 12.80 -33.69 32.24
C ALA A 687 13.29 -32.36 32.85
N GLN A 688 14.19 -31.66 32.16
CA GLN A 688 14.83 -30.44 32.67
C GLN A 688 14.77 -29.28 31.68
N LEU A 689 14.51 -28.09 32.24
CA LEU A 689 14.65 -26.80 31.56
C LEU A 689 16.07 -26.28 31.78
N ASN A 690 16.88 -26.25 30.73
CA ASN A 690 18.27 -25.83 30.80
C ASN A 690 18.44 -24.41 30.26
N LEU A 691 19.07 -23.54 31.05
CA LEU A 691 19.53 -22.24 30.55
C LEU A 691 20.71 -22.46 29.60
N LEU A 692 20.54 -22.07 28.33
CA LEU A 692 21.62 -22.09 27.35
C LEU A 692 22.49 -20.84 27.48
N ALA A 693 21.85 -19.68 27.47
CA ALA A 693 22.50 -18.38 27.58
C ALA A 693 21.53 -17.31 28.07
N LYS A 694 22.08 -16.20 28.57
CA LYS A 694 21.30 -15.00 28.87
C LYS A 694 22.08 -13.75 28.48
N ASP A 695 21.37 -12.65 28.35
CA ASP A 695 22.00 -11.34 28.39
C ASP A 695 22.28 -10.96 29.85
N PHE A 696 23.44 -10.35 30.08
CA PHE A 696 23.84 -9.83 31.39
C PHE A 696 23.65 -8.31 31.48
N GLY A 697 23.27 -7.66 30.38
CA GLY A 697 22.80 -6.29 30.36
C GLY A 697 21.50 -6.10 31.15
N SER A 698 21.26 -4.85 31.56
CA SER A 698 19.96 -4.44 32.09
C SER A 698 19.23 -3.71 30.97
N LEU A 699 18.22 -4.36 30.43
CA LEU A 699 17.37 -3.87 29.36
C LEU A 699 15.93 -4.18 29.75
N ASP A 700 15.08 -3.16 29.65
CA ASP A 700 13.68 -3.23 30.07
C ASP A 700 12.85 -3.76 28.90
N CYS A 701 12.53 -5.06 28.92
CA CYS A 701 11.96 -5.76 27.76
C CYS A 701 10.46 -5.50 27.60
N PHE A 702 10.05 -5.13 26.39
CA PHE A 702 8.64 -5.03 26.00
C PHE A 702 8.14 -6.28 25.28
N ALA A 703 8.87 -6.75 24.27
CA ALA A 703 8.52 -7.94 23.51
C ALA A 703 9.78 -8.66 23.02
N THR A 704 9.65 -9.98 22.85
CA THR A 704 10.69 -10.82 22.24
C THR A 704 10.11 -11.63 21.11
N GLU A 705 10.94 -12.11 20.20
CA GLU A 705 10.59 -13.15 19.21
C GLU A 705 11.84 -13.75 18.55
N PHE A 706 11.69 -14.90 17.90
CA PHE A 706 12.74 -15.54 17.11
C PHE A 706 12.76 -15.06 15.65
N LEU A 707 13.90 -14.59 15.16
CA LEU A 707 14.13 -14.35 13.73
C LEU A 707 14.78 -15.59 13.10
N ILE A 708 14.14 -16.17 12.08
CA ILE A 708 14.57 -17.42 11.44
C ILE A 708 15.04 -17.12 10.02
N ASP A 709 16.31 -17.41 9.75
CA ASP A 709 16.90 -17.31 8.41
C ASP A 709 17.55 -18.64 8.03
N GLY A 710 16.78 -19.49 7.35
CA GLY A 710 17.19 -20.83 6.95
C GLY A 710 17.57 -21.69 8.15
N SER A 711 18.87 -21.97 8.29
CA SER A 711 19.43 -22.73 9.42
C SER A 711 19.84 -21.86 10.61
N THR A 712 19.79 -20.53 10.49
CA THR A 712 20.21 -19.60 11.53
C THR A 712 19.01 -19.12 12.36
N LEU A 713 19.21 -19.05 13.66
CA LEU A 713 18.20 -18.62 14.63
C LEU A 713 18.77 -17.44 15.42
N SER A 714 18.11 -16.29 15.32
CA SER A 714 18.45 -15.09 16.08
C SER A 714 17.32 -14.74 17.05
N LEU A 715 17.66 -14.04 18.13
CA LEU A 715 16.77 -13.69 19.23
C LEU A 715 16.54 -12.18 19.20
N VAL A 716 15.32 -11.73 19.00
CA VAL A 716 14.98 -10.30 18.88
C VAL A 716 14.32 -9.83 20.17
N VAL A 717 14.69 -8.64 20.62
CA VAL A 717 14.09 -7.95 21.77
C VAL A 717 13.78 -6.49 21.43
N SER A 718 12.64 -5.99 21.91
CA SER A 718 12.32 -4.56 21.97
C SER A 718 12.41 -4.03 23.39
N ASP A 719 12.89 -2.79 23.53
CA ASP A 719 13.08 -2.14 24.83
C ASP A 719 12.20 -0.90 25.06
N GLU A 720 12.20 -0.39 26.29
CA GLU A 720 11.54 0.86 26.69
C GLU A 720 12.10 2.08 25.96
N GLN A 721 13.39 2.05 25.59
CA GLN A 721 14.06 3.13 24.88
C GLN A 721 13.79 3.10 23.37
N LYS A 722 12.81 2.30 22.91
CA LYS A 722 12.32 2.20 21.53
C LYS A 722 13.36 1.65 20.56
N ASN A 723 14.33 0.88 21.07
CA ASN A 723 15.28 0.14 20.29
C ASN A 723 14.80 -1.30 20.07
N ILE A 724 15.33 -1.88 19.00
CA ILE A 724 15.30 -3.32 18.74
C ILE A 724 16.74 -3.80 18.72
N GLN A 725 17.00 -4.89 19.42
CA GLN A 725 18.29 -5.55 19.46
C GLN A 725 18.14 -7.02 19.05
N ILE A 726 19.06 -7.49 18.21
CA ILE A 726 19.12 -8.86 17.73
C ILE A 726 20.33 -9.52 18.38
N PHE A 727 20.09 -10.55 19.17
CA PHE A 727 21.08 -11.40 19.78
C PHE A 727 21.24 -12.72 19.03
N TYR A 728 22.39 -13.37 19.21
CA TYR A 728 22.63 -14.71 18.71
C TYR A 728 23.38 -15.56 19.75
N TYR A 729 23.17 -16.87 19.67
CA TYR A 729 23.81 -17.84 20.55
C TYR A 729 25.05 -18.44 19.88
N ALA A 730 26.24 -18.13 20.40
CA ALA A 730 27.51 -18.55 19.80
C ALA A 730 28.46 -19.20 20.82
N PRO A 731 28.19 -20.45 21.27
CA PRO A 731 28.93 -21.09 22.35
C PRO A 731 30.41 -21.36 22.04
N LYS A 732 30.78 -21.38 20.76
CA LYS A 732 32.17 -21.56 20.29
C LYS A 732 33.01 -20.29 20.43
N MET A 733 32.38 -19.12 20.59
CA MET A 733 33.07 -17.84 20.70
C MET A 733 33.50 -17.58 22.14
N SER A 734 34.74 -17.15 22.36
CA SER A 734 35.26 -16.84 23.71
C SER A 734 34.49 -15.71 24.39
N GLU A 735 34.03 -14.71 23.62
CA GLU A 735 33.23 -13.57 24.09
C GLU A 735 31.90 -13.99 24.73
N SER A 736 31.36 -15.15 24.32
CA SER A 736 30.12 -15.72 24.86
C SER A 736 30.30 -16.38 26.24
N TRP A 737 31.51 -16.34 26.82
CA TRP A 737 31.84 -17.01 28.08
C TRP A 737 31.50 -18.50 28.05
N LYS A 738 32.02 -19.20 27.02
CA LYS A 738 31.73 -20.63 26.75
C LYS A 738 30.23 -20.89 26.54
N GLY A 739 29.51 -19.93 25.94
CA GLY A 739 28.10 -20.00 25.63
C GLY A 739 27.15 -19.47 26.69
N GLN A 740 27.60 -19.05 27.87
CA GLN A 740 26.68 -18.54 28.90
C GLN A 740 26.09 -17.17 28.57
N LYS A 741 26.79 -16.36 27.77
CA LYS A 741 26.41 -14.99 27.41
C LYS A 741 25.91 -14.91 25.97
N LEU A 742 24.76 -14.25 25.79
CA LEU A 742 24.25 -13.87 24.48
C LEU A 742 25.06 -12.69 23.91
N LEU A 743 25.32 -12.72 22.61
CA LEU A 743 26.07 -11.68 21.92
C LEU A 743 25.12 -10.84 21.06
N SER A 744 25.26 -9.52 21.11
CA SER A 744 24.55 -8.60 20.21
C SER A 744 25.09 -8.78 18.79
N ARG A 745 24.19 -8.95 17.82
CA ARG A 745 24.49 -9.04 16.38
C ARG A 745 24.21 -7.71 15.69
N ALA A 746 23.01 -7.18 15.90
CA ALA A 746 22.54 -5.98 15.24
C ALA A 746 21.57 -5.20 16.11
N GLU A 747 21.55 -3.89 15.92
CA GLU A 747 20.74 -2.94 16.69
C GLU A 747 20.07 -1.93 15.76
N PHE A 748 18.91 -1.42 16.18
CA PHE A 748 18.16 -0.41 15.44
C PHE A 748 17.21 0.37 16.34
N HIS A 749 17.23 1.69 16.27
CA HIS A 749 16.24 2.53 16.96
C HIS A 749 15.02 2.78 16.06
N VAL A 750 13.85 2.32 16.51
CA VAL A 750 12.58 2.42 15.77
C VAL A 750 11.96 3.80 15.93
N GLY A 751 12.06 4.39 17.13
CA GLY A 751 11.42 5.67 17.47
C GLY A 751 10.04 5.54 18.12
N ALA A 752 9.48 4.33 18.18
CA ALA A 752 8.22 3.98 18.84
C ALA A 752 8.35 2.67 19.65
N HIS A 753 7.56 2.52 20.72
CA HIS A 753 7.57 1.31 21.54
C HIS A 753 6.94 0.14 20.78
N VAL A 754 7.66 -0.99 20.70
CA VAL A 754 7.19 -2.21 20.03
C VAL A 754 6.70 -3.20 21.07
N THR A 755 5.40 -3.50 21.04
CA THR A 755 4.72 -4.32 22.08
C THR A 755 4.47 -5.76 21.67
N LYS A 756 4.49 -6.05 20.36
CA LYS A 756 4.23 -7.39 19.86
C LYS A 756 4.93 -7.63 18.53
N PHE A 757 5.55 -8.80 18.43
CA PHE A 757 6.05 -9.38 17.19
C PHE A 757 5.14 -10.53 16.74
N LEU A 758 5.06 -10.72 15.43
CA LEU A 758 4.39 -11.81 14.74
C LEU A 758 5.33 -12.35 13.65
N ARG A 759 5.64 -13.63 13.72
CA ARG A 759 6.43 -14.32 12.69
C ARG A 759 5.56 -14.69 11.51
N LEU A 760 6.00 -14.28 10.32
CA LEU A 760 5.36 -14.63 9.04
C LEU A 760 6.40 -15.20 8.09
N GLN A 761 6.04 -16.29 7.41
CA GLN A 761 6.93 -16.90 6.43
C GLN A 761 7.05 -15.98 5.21
N MET A 762 8.28 -15.72 4.77
CA MET A 762 8.54 -14.92 3.58
C MET A 762 8.09 -15.65 2.33
N LEU A 763 7.53 -14.90 1.37
CA LEU A 763 7.19 -15.44 0.07
C LEU A 763 8.45 -15.72 -0.75
N ALA A 764 8.40 -16.76 -1.58
CA ALA A 764 9.49 -17.08 -2.50
C ALA A 764 9.70 -15.95 -3.51
N THR A 765 10.96 -15.55 -3.69
CA THR A 765 11.36 -14.44 -4.56
C THR A 765 11.83 -14.92 -5.94
N SER A 766 12.05 -13.99 -6.87
CA SER A 766 12.52 -14.30 -8.22
C SER A 766 13.94 -14.91 -8.22
N SER A 767 14.79 -14.48 -7.28
CA SER A 767 16.13 -14.99 -7.05
C SER A 767 16.15 -16.42 -6.46
N ASP A 768 15.06 -16.85 -5.83
CA ASP A 768 14.90 -18.24 -5.37
C ASP A 768 14.58 -19.22 -6.52
N ARG A 769 14.00 -18.72 -7.62
CA ARG A 769 13.59 -19.56 -8.77
C ARG A 769 14.71 -19.84 -9.77
N THR A 770 15.77 -19.03 -9.78
CA THR A 770 16.92 -19.19 -10.70
C THR A 770 18.02 -20.10 -10.14
N GLY A 771 17.95 -20.45 -8.84
CA GLY A 771 18.82 -21.43 -8.22
C GLY A 771 18.40 -22.86 -8.58
N ALA A 772 19.16 -23.52 -9.45
CA ALA A 772 18.97 -24.92 -9.84
C ALA A 772 19.28 -25.91 -8.70
N ALA A 773 18.45 -25.97 -7.66
CA ALA A 773 18.41 -27.08 -6.71
C ALA A 773 17.06 -27.11 -5.95
N PRO A 774 16.14 -28.04 -6.25
CA PRO A 774 14.95 -28.25 -5.45
C PRO A 774 15.37 -28.88 -4.12
N GLY A 775 15.64 -28.04 -3.11
CA GLY A 775 16.05 -28.50 -1.78
C GLY A 775 16.94 -27.56 -0.96
N SER A 776 17.21 -26.32 -1.40
CA SER A 776 18.02 -25.41 -0.57
C SER A 776 17.20 -24.86 0.62
N ASP A 777 17.78 -24.88 1.83
CA ASP A 777 17.24 -24.33 3.09
C ASP A 777 16.79 -22.84 3.03
N LYS A 778 16.96 -22.16 1.89
CA LYS A 778 16.58 -20.76 1.67
C LYS A 778 15.07 -20.49 1.74
N THR A 779 14.23 -21.51 1.59
CA THR A 779 12.76 -21.36 1.64
C THR A 779 12.20 -21.22 3.06
N ASN A 780 13.03 -21.43 4.09
CA ASN A 780 12.61 -21.38 5.49
C ASN A 780 13.00 -20.06 6.16
N ARG A 781 12.61 -18.93 5.55
CA ARG A 781 12.82 -17.57 6.09
C ARG A 781 11.53 -17.03 6.68
N PHE A 782 11.63 -16.48 7.88
CA PHE A 782 10.51 -15.82 8.55
C PHE A 782 10.89 -14.38 8.86
N ALA A 783 10.05 -13.44 8.42
CA ALA A 783 10.15 -12.06 8.86
C ALA A 783 9.32 -11.83 10.13
N LEU A 784 9.62 -10.74 10.81
CA LEU A 784 8.93 -10.30 12.02
C LEU A 784 8.10 -9.06 11.70
N LEU A 785 6.79 -9.22 11.62
CA LEU A 785 5.85 -8.11 11.65
C LEU A 785 5.71 -7.63 13.09
N PHE A 786 5.70 -6.33 13.32
CA PHE A 786 5.54 -5.78 14.66
C PHE A 786 4.62 -4.56 14.69
N GLY A 787 3.87 -4.42 15.78
CA GLY A 787 3.01 -3.26 16.03
C GLY A 787 3.64 -2.32 17.04
N THR A 788 3.48 -1.02 16.82
CA THR A 788 3.93 0.03 17.75
C THR A 788 2.77 0.62 18.55
N LEU A 789 3.07 1.24 19.70
CA LEU A 789 2.07 1.98 20.49
C LEU A 789 1.52 3.22 19.76
N ASP A 790 2.25 3.75 18.77
CA ASP A 790 1.84 4.91 17.98
C ASP A 790 0.89 4.52 16.82
N GLY A 791 0.56 3.23 16.69
CA GLY A 791 -0.37 2.71 15.68
C GLY A 791 0.27 2.38 14.33
N SER A 792 1.60 2.35 14.23
CA SER A 792 2.31 1.89 13.04
C SER A 792 2.58 0.38 13.08
N ILE A 793 2.73 -0.20 11.88
CA ILE A 793 3.15 -1.58 11.69
C ILE A 793 4.48 -1.56 10.94
N GLY A 794 5.48 -2.24 11.48
CA GLY A 794 6.80 -2.40 10.86
C GLY A 794 7.13 -3.86 10.59
N CYS A 795 8.18 -4.10 9.81
CA CYS A 795 8.65 -5.44 9.47
C CYS A 795 10.18 -5.53 9.54
N ILE A 796 10.69 -6.62 10.13
CA ILE A 796 12.12 -6.99 10.08
C ILE A 796 12.25 -8.27 9.26
N ALA A 797 12.92 -8.18 8.12
CA ALA A 797 13.20 -9.33 7.27
C ALA A 797 14.70 -9.66 7.27
N PRO A 798 15.07 -10.96 7.33
CA PRO A 798 16.45 -11.38 7.15
C PRO A 798 16.90 -11.17 5.70
N LEU A 799 18.19 -10.87 5.52
CA LEU A 799 18.80 -10.64 4.20
C LEU A 799 20.04 -11.52 4.04
N ASP A 800 20.31 -11.94 2.80
CA ASP A 800 21.58 -12.56 2.44
C ASP A 800 22.74 -11.58 2.65
N GLU A 801 23.89 -12.08 3.11
CA GLU A 801 25.08 -11.27 3.43
C GLU A 801 25.50 -10.35 2.27
N LEU A 802 25.50 -10.86 1.02
CA LEU A 802 25.87 -10.06 -0.16
C LEU A 802 24.88 -8.90 -0.39
N THR A 803 23.58 -9.17 -0.28
CA THR A 803 22.52 -8.17 -0.42
C THR A 803 22.58 -7.15 0.71
N PHE A 804 22.78 -7.60 1.95
CA PHE A 804 22.98 -6.75 3.11
C PHE A 804 24.16 -5.78 2.91
N ARG A 805 25.34 -6.27 2.51
CA ARG A 805 26.53 -5.42 2.29
C ARG A 805 26.34 -4.40 1.17
N ARG A 806 25.65 -4.79 0.10
CA ARG A 806 25.27 -3.87 -1.00
C ARG A 806 24.33 -2.77 -0.50
N LEU A 807 23.24 -3.14 0.17
CA LEU A 807 22.26 -2.17 0.68
C LEU A 807 22.82 -1.29 1.81
N GLN A 808 23.68 -1.83 2.67
CA GLN A 808 24.37 -1.06 3.70
C GLN A 808 25.30 0.00 3.08
N SER A 809 25.96 -0.34 1.97
CA SER A 809 26.83 0.59 1.24
C SER A 809 26.02 1.68 0.54
N LEU A 810 24.89 1.31 -0.06
CA LEU A 810 23.91 2.24 -0.62
C LEU A 810 23.37 3.20 0.45
N GLN A 811 22.95 2.68 1.61
CA GLN A 811 22.45 3.50 2.72
C GLN A 811 23.45 4.57 3.14
N LYS A 812 24.75 4.22 3.27
CA LYS A 812 25.80 5.19 3.62
C LYS A 812 25.87 6.36 2.62
N LYS A 813 25.68 6.09 1.33
CA LYS A 813 25.67 7.12 0.29
C LYS A 813 24.38 7.94 0.31
N LEU A 814 23.23 7.31 0.51
CA LEU A 814 21.93 8.00 0.57
C LEU A 814 21.82 8.99 1.73
N VAL A 815 22.51 8.74 2.87
CA VAL A 815 22.55 9.71 3.98
C VAL A 815 23.12 11.06 3.53
N ASP A 816 24.09 11.07 2.62
CA ASP A 816 24.71 12.32 2.15
C ASP A 816 24.04 12.88 0.88
N SER A 817 23.44 12.01 0.05
CA SER A 817 22.84 12.40 -1.24
C SER A 817 21.38 12.86 -1.14
N VAL A 818 20.61 12.37 -0.16
CA VAL A 818 19.17 12.68 -0.04
C VAL A 818 18.98 13.88 0.89
N PRO A 819 18.17 14.90 0.51
CA PRO A 819 17.78 15.95 1.44
C PRO A 819 16.82 15.40 2.50
N HIS A 820 17.22 15.46 3.76
CA HIS A 820 16.40 14.97 4.87
C HIS A 820 15.44 16.05 5.38
N VAL A 821 14.22 15.65 5.69
CA VAL A 821 13.21 16.54 6.27
C VAL A 821 13.74 17.13 7.59
N ALA A 822 13.63 18.45 7.72
CA ALA A 822 14.16 19.22 8.85
C ALA A 822 15.67 19.08 9.10
N GLY A 823 16.45 18.57 8.13
CA GLY A 823 17.91 18.41 8.27
C GLY A 823 18.32 17.34 9.30
N LEU A 824 17.40 16.45 9.68
CA LEU A 824 17.68 15.37 10.62
C LEU A 824 18.60 14.32 9.98
N ASN A 825 19.57 13.81 10.73
CA ASN A 825 20.46 12.75 10.24
C ASN A 825 19.86 11.37 10.54
N PRO A 826 19.44 10.59 9.53
CA PRO A 826 18.84 9.26 9.74
C PRO A 826 19.80 8.29 10.43
N ARG A 827 21.10 8.36 10.11
CA ARG A 827 22.11 7.48 10.72
C ARG A 827 22.23 7.71 12.21
N SER A 828 22.18 8.96 12.67
CA SER A 828 22.21 9.27 14.11
C SER A 828 20.92 8.86 14.78
N PHE A 829 19.76 9.06 14.14
CA PHE A 829 18.46 8.67 14.67
C PHE A 829 18.32 7.15 14.87
N ARG A 830 18.88 6.33 13.97
CA ARG A 830 18.80 4.86 14.06
C ARG A 830 19.81 4.22 15.01
N GLN A 831 20.70 4.99 15.64
CA GLN A 831 21.67 4.46 16.60
C GLN A 831 20.97 4.04 17.90
N PHE A 832 21.55 3.03 18.55
CA PHE A 832 21.05 2.54 19.83
C PHE A 832 21.10 3.62 20.92
N HIS A 833 19.98 3.84 21.60
CA HIS A 833 19.89 4.80 22.70
C HIS A 833 20.01 4.11 24.05
N SER A 834 21.06 4.44 24.81
CA SER A 834 21.35 3.80 26.12
C SER A 834 21.17 4.72 27.34
N ASN A 835 20.67 5.96 27.16
CA ASN A 835 20.50 6.96 28.23
C ASN A 835 21.72 7.10 29.16
N GLY A 836 22.94 7.06 28.60
CA GLY A 836 24.19 7.19 29.34
C GLY A 836 24.71 5.89 29.98
N LYS A 837 23.99 4.76 29.86
CA LYS A 837 24.52 3.45 30.25
C LYS A 837 25.61 3.01 29.26
N ALA A 838 26.68 2.42 29.78
CA ALA A 838 27.73 1.84 28.95
C ALA A 838 27.14 0.72 28.10
N HIS A 839 27.17 0.91 26.78
CA HIS A 839 26.64 -0.04 25.81
C HIS A 839 27.75 -0.46 24.85
N ARG A 840 27.81 -1.75 24.53
CA ARG A 840 28.73 -2.26 23.51
C ARG A 840 27.90 -2.53 22.26
N PRO A 841 28.04 -1.71 21.21
CA PRO A 841 27.24 -1.89 20.00
C PRO A 841 27.56 -3.24 19.35
N GLY A 842 26.54 -3.84 18.75
CA GLY A 842 26.70 -5.00 17.86
C GLY A 842 27.62 -4.68 16.66
N PRO A 843 28.21 -5.72 16.03
CA PRO A 843 29.13 -5.54 14.90
C PRO A 843 28.44 -4.97 13.66
N ASP A 844 27.15 -5.26 13.46
CA ASP A 844 26.37 -4.81 12.29
C ASP A 844 25.20 -3.92 12.73
N SER A 845 24.65 -3.16 11.78
CA SER A 845 23.42 -2.37 11.95
C SER A 845 22.30 -2.97 11.10
N ILE A 846 21.04 -2.78 11.48
CA ILE A 846 19.91 -3.10 10.58
C ILE A 846 19.82 -2.00 9.51
N VAL A 847 19.56 -2.39 8.26
CA VAL A 847 19.42 -1.46 7.13
C VAL A 847 18.02 -0.82 7.17
N ASP A 848 17.96 0.50 6.95
CA ASP A 848 16.71 1.27 6.97
C ASP A 848 16.02 1.27 5.60
N CYS A 849 14.95 0.49 5.47
CA CYS A 849 14.19 0.40 4.22
C CYS A 849 13.47 1.70 3.86
N GLU A 850 13.11 2.54 4.85
CA GLU A 850 12.49 3.85 4.59
C GLU A 850 13.49 4.80 3.92
N LEU A 851 14.77 4.76 4.33
CA LEU A 851 15.81 5.55 3.64
C LEU A 851 16.13 4.96 2.26
N LEU A 852 16.17 3.63 2.14
CA LEU A 852 16.44 2.99 0.84
C LEU A 852 15.37 3.29 -0.22
N SER A 853 14.09 3.43 0.16
CA SER A 853 13.02 3.75 -0.79
C SER A 853 13.21 5.14 -1.44
N HIS A 854 13.93 6.05 -0.79
CA HIS A 854 14.26 7.36 -1.37
C HIS A 854 15.22 7.26 -2.56
N TYR A 855 15.98 6.17 -2.71
CA TYR A 855 16.80 5.93 -3.90
C TYR A 855 15.96 5.98 -5.18
N GLU A 856 14.74 5.44 -5.15
CA GLU A 856 13.85 5.44 -6.31
C GLU A 856 13.37 6.85 -6.69
N MET A 857 13.32 7.76 -5.71
CA MET A 857 12.88 9.14 -5.86
C MET A 857 13.96 10.07 -6.40
N LEU A 858 15.23 9.64 -6.40
CA LEU A 858 16.32 10.39 -7.01
C LEU A 858 16.19 10.44 -8.54
N PRO A 859 16.75 11.47 -9.19
CA PRO A 859 16.89 11.50 -10.64
C PRO A 859 17.69 10.31 -11.16
N LEU A 860 17.42 9.87 -12.39
CA LEU A 860 18.05 8.72 -13.02
C LEU A 860 19.58 8.84 -13.05
N GLU A 861 20.11 10.03 -13.34
CA GLU A 861 21.55 10.28 -13.40
C GLU A 861 22.21 10.06 -12.03
N GLU A 862 21.61 10.56 -10.96
CA GLU A 862 22.07 10.36 -9.58
C GLU A 862 21.95 8.89 -9.15
N GLN A 863 20.87 8.21 -9.54
CA GLN A 863 20.71 6.78 -9.28
C GLN A 863 21.86 5.96 -9.88
N LEU A 864 22.22 6.25 -11.13
CA LEU A 864 23.32 5.56 -11.83
C LEU A 864 24.68 5.89 -11.21
N GLU A 865 24.91 7.16 -10.86
CA GLU A 865 26.15 7.59 -10.22
C GLU A 865 26.33 6.91 -8.86
N ILE A 866 25.31 6.93 -8.00
CA ILE A 866 25.35 6.29 -6.67
C ILE A 866 25.52 4.78 -6.79
N ALA A 867 24.87 4.13 -7.77
CA ALA A 867 25.06 2.71 -8.03
C ALA A 867 26.52 2.40 -8.38
N HIS A 868 27.11 3.16 -9.31
CA HIS A 868 28.50 3.01 -9.71
C HIS A 868 29.47 3.25 -8.55
N GLN A 869 29.26 4.30 -7.75
CA GLN A 869 30.05 4.57 -6.54
C GLN A 869 29.95 3.45 -5.49
N THR A 870 28.83 2.75 -5.44
CA THR A 870 28.60 1.60 -4.56
C THR A 870 29.19 0.29 -5.12
N GLY A 871 29.68 0.30 -6.36
CA GLY A 871 30.24 -0.87 -7.04
C GLY A 871 29.17 -1.86 -7.52
N THR A 872 27.95 -1.38 -7.82
CA THR A 872 26.82 -2.19 -8.30
C THR A 872 26.11 -1.49 -9.47
N THR A 873 25.13 -2.15 -10.07
CA THR A 873 24.28 -1.56 -11.11
C THR A 873 22.94 -1.11 -10.52
N ARG A 874 22.30 -0.14 -11.19
CA ARG A 874 20.95 0.34 -10.81
C ARG A 874 19.93 -0.81 -10.85
N SER A 875 19.94 -1.60 -11.92
CA SER A 875 19.03 -2.76 -12.09
C SER A 875 19.15 -3.74 -10.92
N GLN A 876 20.38 -4.01 -10.45
CA GLN A 876 20.60 -4.92 -9.33
C GLN A 876 20.10 -4.37 -8.00
N ILE A 877 20.26 -3.06 -7.73
CA ILE A 877 19.71 -2.41 -6.53
C ILE A 877 18.18 -2.52 -6.55
N LEU A 878 17.56 -2.11 -7.66
CA LEU A 878 16.11 -2.13 -7.82
C LEU A 878 15.54 -3.55 -7.70
N SER A 879 16.22 -4.55 -8.29
CA SER A 879 15.87 -5.95 -8.13
C SER A 879 15.92 -6.39 -6.66
N ASN A 880 16.91 -5.96 -5.88
CA ASN A 880 16.99 -6.31 -4.45
C ASN A 880 15.90 -5.64 -3.61
N LEU A 881 15.55 -4.38 -3.90
CA LEU A 881 14.43 -3.69 -3.24
C LEU A 881 13.10 -4.37 -3.59
N ASN A 882 12.92 -4.76 -4.85
CA ASN A 882 11.72 -5.43 -5.33
C ASN A 882 11.60 -6.85 -4.73
N ASP A 883 12.68 -7.64 -4.70
CA ASP A 883 12.70 -8.95 -4.04
C ASP A 883 12.36 -8.84 -2.54
N LEU A 884 12.84 -7.80 -1.85
CA LEU A 884 12.48 -7.55 -0.46
C LEU A 884 10.99 -7.26 -0.31
N ALA A 885 10.45 -6.33 -1.11
CA ALA A 885 9.02 -6.00 -1.10
C ALA A 885 8.13 -7.22 -1.43
N LEU A 886 8.56 -8.06 -2.37
CA LEU A 886 7.90 -9.32 -2.72
C LEU A 886 7.94 -10.33 -1.58
N GLY A 887 9.12 -10.53 -0.98
CA GLY A 887 9.31 -11.46 0.14
C GLY A 887 8.51 -11.08 1.39
N THR A 888 8.26 -9.78 1.59
CA THR A 888 7.47 -9.24 2.72
C THR A 888 6.02 -8.92 2.37
N SER A 889 5.52 -9.35 1.21
CA SER A 889 4.13 -9.16 0.78
C SER A 889 3.20 -10.16 1.48
N PHE A 890 3.07 -10.07 2.81
CA PHE A 890 2.32 -11.05 3.63
C PHE A 890 0.79 -10.97 3.48
N LEU A 891 0.27 -9.85 2.98
CA LEU A 891 -1.16 -9.53 2.90
C LEU A 891 -1.60 -9.29 1.46
#